data_AF-A0A5Q2TGR3-F1
#
_entry.id   AF-A0A5Q2TGR3-F1
#
_cell.length_a   1.000
_cell.length_b   1.000
_cell.length_c   1.000
_cell.angle_alpha   90.00
_cell.angle_beta   90.00
_cell.angle_gamma   90.00
#
_symmetry.space_group_name_H-M   'P 1'
#
loop_
_entity.id
_entity.type
_entity.pdbx_description
1 polymer ?
#
loop_
_entity_poly.entity_id
_entity_poly.type
_entity_poly.pdbx_seq_one_letter_code
_entity_poly.pdbx_strand_id
1 'polypeptide(L)'
;MKKKIVLAIALVACIFIGNQQEKPTKANSAEKIVDYSFNDMEDSLVPDQTGNFDGAFINPDLASIHDNSDTGEAVVSFEGGTTESYIEIPEGVLDGLDSVTVSTLVNWQGGGGAQWVYGLGQSDTHYMYYTPSYVGGAMDRLGIATNSWQNESFAQSPKLANTEWKLVTTVVNGPDETLETYIDGELVASGSTNGYTLEDIRNENGISGYIAKSFYDPDPYFGGMIADFEIYNDALPEGQINTLYSETQRTIEDIGGLDGLFIDIAYEQLGATDILKYNEDVDHIETDLNLPTEGAYGMAISWETSHPEIISPDGKVERPSNEADNQTVTLTAIISDGKETKTKEFTFIVIKRMADDLAINEATENLTVHHMDDVRGNLYLPTTAEHNVEVSWESSNPDVISPVGDVSRPAYGEGNITVTLTANLSIGSETATKQLEAIVQEHPEKIEDNAAYLMTYFHGENYPDGEQIRFAYSDGNDVTEWHAINNGDPVLTSSLGEQGLRDPSIIRSPEGDKFYLLATDLKVYGTGGDWARTVREGSNSLMIWESTDLVNWSEQRMVEVSQPEAAMTWAPEVYYDHDTGEYIVYWSSFVYDSVADRYGGGSSYNRIMYAKTRDFYNFTEPQTLLDLGHDILDTVAIDYNDKVYRFTKGTYFTEKELSGQEIREHIFQDVGDSFFGDFELVKEGIGMDELDHGEGAEIFKSNTEEDKFYLLIDEFGNGRGYTLFETTDIASADWKLSEDINLPDRPRHGDVLSLTEEEYQRLQINIPGVHVDVTEPTTVESVSLNKESITLVVNASASLDATVLPEHAVNKEVTWSSSNEAVATVDQNGQVVAVAEGEATITVTTKSGNHTATTQVIVSNPVVTPSTELILGQESDVLAGETYTIQGMNASITMPADLPENSRIVVRQADLSAMSHEGLDVAGENLTVELSYPEDTPEHVEPFQLVLGLDDDLSDKEPHIYYYDEAEQQWLSKGGERTEANQTISLALPHFSTYGVFVESEPEQPSDPDDQDNEGTTGQDGEGTNNDGIGDGSNHQNNEDQSPSEKESEENHLPDTATSLFNKIWLGVLFILLGFVMAYRLNKRHTN
;
A
#
# COMPACT_ATOMS: atom_id res chain seq x y z
N MET A 1 -60.78 -3.22 -18.36
CA MET A 1 -61.94 -4.11 -18.61
C MET A 1 -62.36 -3.98 -20.08
N LYS A 2 -62.15 -5.03 -20.90
CA LYS A 2 -62.84 -5.38 -22.17
C LYS A 2 -62.77 -4.38 -23.36
N LYS A 3 -62.05 -4.76 -24.45
CA LYS A 3 -62.56 -5.33 -25.74
C LYS A 3 -63.18 -4.26 -26.66
N LYS A 4 -63.03 -4.19 -27.99
CA LYS A 4 -62.32 -4.91 -29.09
C LYS A 4 -62.84 -4.25 -30.41
N ILE A 5 -62.10 -4.38 -31.53
CA ILE A 5 -62.59 -4.45 -32.95
C ILE A 5 -63.00 -3.10 -33.62
N VAL A 6 -62.74 -2.73 -34.89
CA VAL A 6 -61.87 -3.11 -36.07
C VAL A 6 -62.40 -2.27 -37.27
N LEU A 7 -61.51 -1.84 -38.18
CA LEU A 7 -61.67 -1.43 -39.62
C LEU A 7 -62.68 -0.33 -40.05
N ALA A 8 -62.22 0.62 -40.90
CA ALA A 8 -62.65 0.77 -42.32
C ALA A 8 -62.39 2.18 -42.96
N ILE A 9 -61.65 2.17 -44.09
CA ILE A 9 -61.98 2.79 -45.40
C ILE A 9 -61.80 4.32 -45.60
N ALA A 10 -60.69 4.67 -46.25
CA ALA A 10 -60.51 5.33 -47.56
C ALA A 10 -61.53 6.34 -48.16
N LEU A 11 -60.93 7.34 -48.84
CA LEU A 11 -61.17 7.86 -50.21
C LEU A 11 -61.57 9.35 -50.35
N VAL A 12 -60.94 10.00 -51.34
CA VAL A 12 -61.31 11.16 -52.21
C VAL A 12 -60.14 12.17 -52.26
N ALA A 13 -59.60 12.63 -53.39
CA ALA A 13 -59.74 12.34 -54.82
C ALA A 13 -58.62 13.06 -55.59
N CYS A 14 -58.38 12.58 -56.81
CA CYS A 14 -57.39 12.98 -57.83
C CYS A 14 -57.48 14.45 -58.31
N ILE A 15 -56.40 14.97 -58.91
CA ILE A 15 -56.16 15.16 -60.38
C ILE A 15 -55.06 16.23 -60.57
N PHE A 16 -53.90 15.89 -61.17
CA PHE A 16 -53.49 16.38 -62.52
C PHE A 16 -52.18 15.70 -62.97
N ILE A 17 -52.27 15.09 -64.15
CA ILE A 17 -51.19 14.40 -64.87
C ILE A 17 -50.43 15.42 -65.72
N GLY A 18 -49.10 15.38 -65.65
CA GLY A 18 -48.18 15.98 -66.62
C GLY A 18 -47.11 14.95 -67.00
N ASN A 19 -46.99 14.68 -68.30
CA ASN A 19 -46.05 13.75 -68.94
C ASN A 19 -44.61 13.84 -68.41
N GLN A 20 -44.03 12.69 -68.06
CA GLN A 20 -42.60 12.41 -68.18
C GLN A 20 -42.46 11.09 -68.95
N GLN A 21 -41.54 11.10 -69.91
CA GLN A 21 -41.22 10.00 -70.81
C GLN A 21 -40.64 8.82 -70.01
N GLU A 22 -41.28 7.65 -70.05
CA GLU A 22 -40.64 6.41 -69.59
C GLU A 22 -39.43 6.10 -70.49
N LYS A 23 -38.23 6.20 -69.90
CA LYS A 23 -37.05 5.45 -70.37
C LYS A 23 -37.25 3.99 -70.01
N PRO A 24 -36.80 3.04 -70.85
CA PRO A 24 -37.02 1.62 -70.59
C PRO A 24 -36.19 1.18 -69.38
N THR A 25 -36.86 0.74 -68.32
CA THR A 25 -36.25 0.03 -67.19
C THR A 25 -35.70 -1.30 -67.68
N LYS A 26 -34.38 -1.41 -67.70
CA LYS A 26 -33.68 -2.68 -67.84
C LYS A 26 -33.86 -3.37 -66.49
N ALA A 27 -34.72 -4.39 -66.43
CA ALA A 27 -34.80 -5.27 -65.28
C ALA A 27 -33.52 -6.12 -65.23
N ASN A 28 -32.48 -5.61 -64.57
CA ASN A 28 -31.48 -6.46 -63.92
C ASN A 28 -31.92 -6.53 -62.45
N SER A 29 -32.19 -7.72 -61.94
CA SER A 29 -32.19 -7.95 -60.50
C SER A 29 -30.74 -7.81 -60.03
N ALA A 30 -30.49 -7.09 -58.95
CA ALA A 30 -29.19 -7.11 -58.28
C ALA A 30 -28.76 -8.56 -58.03
N GLU A 31 -27.53 -8.90 -58.39
CA GLU A 31 -26.96 -10.23 -58.19
C GLU A 31 -25.88 -10.15 -57.11
N LYS A 32 -25.87 -11.14 -56.20
CA LYS A 32 -24.80 -11.32 -55.23
C LYS A 32 -23.51 -11.68 -55.97
N ILE A 33 -22.43 -10.94 -55.72
CA ILE A 33 -21.13 -11.07 -56.39
C ILE A 33 -19.98 -11.39 -55.43
N VAL A 34 -20.17 -11.20 -54.12
CA VAL A 34 -19.26 -11.68 -53.07
C VAL A 34 -20.13 -12.27 -51.96
N ASP A 35 -19.72 -13.41 -51.44
CA ASP A 35 -20.40 -14.13 -50.34
C ASP A 35 -19.34 -14.80 -49.46
N TYR A 36 -19.00 -14.16 -48.34
CA TYR A 36 -18.11 -14.71 -47.32
C TYR A 36 -18.93 -15.17 -46.12
N SER A 37 -19.24 -16.46 -46.10
CA SER A 37 -19.96 -17.12 -45.00
C SER A 37 -19.07 -17.61 -43.86
N PHE A 38 -17.74 -17.54 -44.00
CA PHE A 38 -16.73 -17.97 -43.03
C PHE A 38 -16.72 -19.47 -42.61
N ASN A 39 -17.69 -20.27 -43.06
CA ASN A 39 -17.86 -21.68 -42.67
C ASN A 39 -16.75 -22.63 -43.16
N ASP A 40 -16.07 -22.29 -44.27
CA ASP A 40 -15.11 -23.17 -44.95
C ASP A 40 -13.70 -22.54 -45.05
N MET A 41 -13.30 -21.70 -44.09
CA MET A 41 -11.98 -21.04 -44.13
C MET A 41 -10.82 -22.04 -44.00
N GLU A 42 -9.76 -21.80 -44.78
CA GLU A 42 -8.52 -22.57 -44.74
C GLU A 42 -7.31 -21.62 -44.59
N ASP A 43 -6.55 -21.76 -43.49
CA ASP A 43 -5.35 -20.97 -43.18
C ASP A 43 -5.57 -19.44 -43.28
N SER A 44 -5.14 -18.82 -44.39
CA SER A 44 -5.23 -17.38 -44.67
C SER A 44 -6.16 -17.06 -45.84
N LEU A 45 -7.02 -18.00 -46.24
CA LEU A 45 -7.96 -17.86 -47.35
C LEU A 45 -9.40 -17.80 -46.82
N VAL A 46 -10.16 -16.81 -47.29
CA VAL A 46 -11.60 -16.66 -47.04
C VAL A 46 -12.33 -16.95 -48.36
N PRO A 47 -12.90 -18.16 -48.55
CA PRO A 47 -13.52 -18.51 -49.83
C PRO A 47 -14.76 -17.66 -50.12
N ASP A 48 -14.87 -17.17 -51.35
CA ASP A 48 -16.09 -16.55 -51.87
C ASP A 48 -17.03 -17.63 -52.42
N GLN A 49 -18.24 -17.75 -51.86
CA GLN A 49 -19.21 -18.76 -52.28
C GLN A 49 -19.77 -18.50 -53.69
N THR A 50 -19.60 -17.28 -54.23
CA THR A 50 -19.90 -16.99 -55.64
C THR A 50 -18.79 -17.44 -56.59
N GLY A 51 -17.58 -17.70 -56.06
CA GLY A 51 -16.42 -18.26 -56.74
C GLY A 51 -15.57 -17.27 -57.54
N ASN A 52 -15.67 -15.97 -57.25
CA ASN A 52 -15.05 -14.91 -58.04
C ASN A 52 -13.98 -14.13 -57.28
N PHE A 53 -14.14 -13.93 -55.97
CA PHE A 53 -13.34 -13.00 -55.18
C PHE A 53 -12.89 -13.60 -53.83
N ASP A 54 -12.13 -14.69 -53.83
CA ASP A 54 -11.58 -15.25 -52.57
C ASP A 54 -10.74 -14.21 -51.81
N GLY A 55 -11.09 -13.95 -50.56
CA GLY A 55 -10.43 -12.99 -49.67
C GLY A 55 -9.13 -13.53 -49.07
N ALA A 56 -8.20 -12.63 -48.74
CA ALA A 56 -6.98 -12.97 -48.03
C ALA A 56 -7.05 -12.50 -46.57
N PHE A 57 -6.98 -13.44 -45.62
CA PHE A 57 -6.97 -13.14 -44.19
C PHE A 57 -5.54 -12.79 -43.74
N ILE A 58 -5.33 -11.55 -43.34
CA ILE A 58 -4.06 -11.05 -42.81
C ILE A 58 -4.04 -11.23 -41.29
N ASN A 59 -2.96 -11.86 -40.81
CA ASN A 59 -2.73 -12.21 -39.40
C ASN A 59 -3.93 -12.94 -38.75
N PRO A 60 -4.38 -14.09 -39.30
CA PRO A 60 -5.52 -14.83 -38.77
C PRO A 60 -5.27 -15.38 -37.35
N ASP A 61 -4.00 -15.60 -36.97
CA ASP A 61 -3.62 -16.05 -35.62
C ASP A 61 -3.92 -15.00 -34.52
N LEU A 62 -4.19 -13.74 -34.90
CA LEU A 62 -4.60 -12.65 -34.00
C LEU A 62 -6.12 -12.44 -33.97
N ALA A 63 -6.88 -13.28 -34.69
CA ALA A 63 -8.33 -13.35 -34.61
C ALA A 63 -8.74 -14.72 -34.05
N SER A 64 -9.97 -14.80 -33.54
CA SER A 64 -10.57 -16.07 -33.11
C SER A 64 -11.65 -16.48 -34.08
N ILE A 65 -11.64 -17.75 -34.50
CA ILE A 65 -12.70 -18.33 -35.32
C ILE A 65 -13.51 -19.25 -34.41
N HIS A 66 -14.82 -19.03 -34.36
CA HIS A 66 -15.72 -19.84 -33.55
C HIS A 66 -16.73 -20.52 -34.46
N ASP A 67 -16.79 -21.86 -34.40
CA ASP A 67 -17.77 -22.65 -35.13
C ASP A 67 -18.83 -23.27 -34.20
N ASN A 68 -20.07 -23.29 -34.68
CA ASN A 68 -21.11 -24.12 -34.10
C ASN A 68 -21.09 -25.48 -34.79
N SER A 69 -20.49 -26.47 -34.12
CA SER A 69 -20.34 -27.83 -34.69
C SER A 69 -21.66 -28.55 -35.03
N ASP A 70 -22.79 -28.11 -34.45
CA ASP A 70 -24.12 -28.70 -34.75
C ASP A 70 -24.74 -28.16 -36.04
N THR A 71 -24.48 -26.90 -36.37
CA THR A 71 -25.04 -26.22 -37.56
C THR A 71 -24.03 -26.05 -38.70
N GLY A 72 -22.74 -26.04 -38.37
CA GLY A 72 -21.63 -25.77 -39.28
C GLY A 72 -21.40 -24.28 -39.56
N GLU A 73 -22.11 -23.38 -38.86
CA GLU A 73 -21.92 -21.93 -38.97
C GLU A 73 -20.67 -21.49 -38.20
N ALA A 74 -19.87 -20.60 -38.78
CA ALA A 74 -18.66 -20.06 -38.18
C ALA A 74 -18.65 -18.53 -38.19
N VAL A 75 -18.03 -17.94 -37.19
CA VAL A 75 -17.88 -16.49 -37.06
C VAL A 75 -16.42 -16.14 -36.84
N VAL A 76 -16.00 -14.99 -37.40
CA VAL A 76 -14.67 -14.42 -37.16
C VAL A 76 -14.78 -13.32 -36.13
N SER A 77 -14.07 -13.48 -35.02
CA SER A 77 -13.95 -12.50 -33.94
C SER A 77 -12.62 -11.76 -34.05
N PHE A 78 -12.70 -10.46 -34.32
CA PHE A 78 -11.56 -9.56 -34.40
C PHE A 78 -11.37 -8.86 -33.04
N GLU A 79 -10.15 -8.89 -32.51
CA GLU A 79 -9.80 -8.19 -31.27
C GLU A 79 -9.96 -6.67 -31.39
N GLY A 80 -9.66 -6.11 -32.57
CA GLY A 80 -9.80 -4.68 -32.87
C GLY A 80 -8.77 -3.78 -32.18
N GLY A 81 -9.02 -2.47 -32.19
CA GLY A 81 -8.14 -1.48 -31.57
C GLY A 81 -6.80 -1.39 -32.31
N THR A 82 -5.70 -1.76 -31.66
CA THR A 82 -4.35 -1.77 -32.26
C THR A 82 -3.96 -3.12 -32.88
N THR A 83 -4.81 -4.15 -32.76
CA THR A 83 -4.50 -5.49 -33.28
C THR A 83 -4.71 -5.53 -34.79
N GLU A 84 -3.61 -5.66 -35.54
CA GLU A 84 -3.61 -5.77 -36.99
C GLU A 84 -4.06 -7.16 -37.44
N SER A 85 -5.38 -7.39 -37.50
CA SER A 85 -5.99 -8.58 -38.08
C SER A 85 -7.21 -8.18 -38.90
N TYR A 86 -7.23 -8.55 -40.18
CA TYR A 86 -8.23 -8.06 -41.14
C TYR A 86 -8.26 -8.91 -42.42
N ILE A 87 -9.26 -8.73 -43.28
CA ILE A 87 -9.37 -9.47 -44.55
C ILE A 87 -9.25 -8.51 -45.73
N GLU A 88 -8.40 -8.83 -46.69
CA GLU A 88 -8.28 -8.13 -47.97
C GLU A 88 -9.25 -8.70 -49.01
N ILE A 89 -10.02 -7.82 -49.64
CA ILE A 89 -10.95 -8.16 -50.72
C ILE A 89 -10.22 -8.00 -52.06
N PRO A 90 -10.15 -9.03 -52.91
CA PRO A 90 -9.32 -8.99 -54.12
C PRO A 90 -9.82 -7.96 -55.16
N GLU A 91 -9.00 -7.71 -56.18
CA GLU A 91 -9.24 -6.74 -57.24
C GLU A 91 -10.54 -6.99 -58.02
N GLY A 92 -11.24 -5.89 -58.38
CA GLY A 92 -12.30 -5.90 -59.39
C GLY A 92 -13.75 -5.91 -58.87
N VAL A 93 -13.99 -5.82 -57.57
CA VAL A 93 -15.36 -5.89 -56.99
C VAL A 93 -16.23 -4.72 -57.45
N LEU A 94 -15.67 -3.51 -57.60
CA LEU A 94 -16.40 -2.31 -58.03
C LEU A 94 -16.40 -2.09 -59.55
N ASP A 95 -15.82 -3.00 -60.34
CA ASP A 95 -15.61 -2.77 -61.76
C ASP A 95 -16.91 -2.71 -62.56
N GLY A 96 -17.17 -1.55 -63.16
CA GLY A 96 -18.32 -1.34 -64.03
C GLY A 96 -19.66 -1.25 -63.30
N LEU A 97 -19.63 -1.03 -61.98
CA LEU A 97 -20.82 -0.84 -61.16
C LEU A 97 -21.21 0.64 -61.10
N ASP A 98 -22.49 0.92 -61.30
CA ASP A 98 -23.09 2.23 -61.03
C ASP A 98 -23.68 2.30 -59.61
N SER A 99 -23.97 1.14 -59.00
CA SER A 99 -24.55 0.99 -57.67
C SER A 99 -24.00 -0.25 -56.98
N VAL A 100 -23.97 -0.27 -55.65
CA VAL A 100 -23.54 -1.43 -54.84
C VAL A 100 -24.38 -1.52 -53.57
N THR A 101 -24.65 -2.73 -53.13
CA THR A 101 -25.18 -3.00 -51.78
C THR A 101 -24.24 -3.93 -51.04
N VAL A 102 -23.85 -3.57 -49.81
CA VAL A 102 -23.04 -4.41 -48.92
C VAL A 102 -23.90 -4.80 -47.73
N SER A 103 -24.01 -6.10 -47.47
CA SER A 103 -24.72 -6.64 -46.31
C SER A 103 -23.74 -7.35 -45.40
N THR A 104 -23.83 -7.10 -44.09
CA THR A 104 -22.93 -7.70 -43.10
C THR A 104 -23.72 -8.07 -41.85
N LEU A 105 -23.63 -9.33 -41.44
CA LEU A 105 -24.08 -9.78 -40.13
C LEU A 105 -22.95 -9.56 -39.13
N VAL A 106 -23.12 -8.59 -38.24
CA VAL A 106 -22.07 -8.09 -37.34
C VAL A 106 -22.55 -8.06 -35.89
N ASN A 107 -21.68 -8.44 -34.97
CA ASN A 107 -21.83 -8.20 -33.54
C ASN A 107 -20.65 -7.35 -33.09
N TRP A 108 -20.94 -6.08 -32.79
CA TRP A 108 -19.89 -5.09 -32.55
C TRP A 108 -19.57 -4.96 -31.06
N GLN A 109 -18.31 -4.91 -30.67
CA GLN A 109 -17.93 -4.95 -29.24
C GLN A 109 -17.98 -3.58 -28.53
N GLY A 110 -18.27 -2.49 -29.23
CA GLY A 110 -18.54 -1.19 -28.61
C GLY A 110 -17.38 -0.18 -28.57
N GLY A 111 -16.28 -0.44 -29.30
CA GLY A 111 -15.08 0.41 -29.29
C GLY A 111 -15.29 1.89 -29.68
N GLY A 112 -14.34 2.75 -29.32
CA GLY A 112 -14.30 4.14 -29.79
C GLY A 112 -13.61 4.31 -31.15
N GLY A 113 -13.65 5.54 -31.70
CA GLY A 113 -12.99 5.87 -32.96
C GLY A 113 -13.65 5.26 -34.21
N ALA A 114 -13.12 5.55 -35.40
CA ALA A 114 -13.69 5.11 -36.68
C ALA A 114 -13.31 3.64 -36.99
N GLN A 115 -13.90 2.69 -36.26
CA GLN A 115 -13.72 1.26 -36.51
C GLN A 115 -14.49 0.82 -37.76
N TRP A 116 -13.83 0.62 -38.89
CA TRP A 116 -14.55 0.28 -40.12
C TRP A 116 -14.86 -1.22 -40.19
N VAL A 117 -16.15 -1.57 -40.26
CA VAL A 117 -16.57 -2.96 -40.52
C VAL A 117 -16.03 -3.38 -41.89
N TYR A 118 -16.12 -2.49 -42.87
CA TYR A 118 -15.47 -2.63 -44.16
C TYR A 118 -15.11 -1.26 -44.76
N GLY A 119 -14.14 -1.27 -45.67
CA GLY A 119 -13.83 -0.17 -46.57
C GLY A 119 -13.59 -0.68 -47.98
N LEU A 120 -14.26 -0.13 -49.00
CA LEU A 120 -14.05 -0.45 -50.41
C LEU A 120 -13.49 0.78 -51.15
N GLY A 121 -12.46 0.62 -51.95
CA GLY A 121 -11.84 1.73 -52.67
C GLY A 121 -10.37 1.53 -53.01
N GLN A 122 -9.66 2.64 -53.19
CA GLN A 122 -8.26 2.68 -53.60
C GLN A 122 -7.29 2.95 -52.44
N SER A 123 -7.64 3.88 -51.55
CA SER A 123 -6.72 4.48 -50.56
C SER A 123 -7.48 5.32 -49.55
N ASP A 124 -6.78 5.93 -48.59
CA ASP A 124 -7.27 6.90 -47.58
C ASP A 124 -7.81 8.22 -48.17
N THR A 125 -7.84 8.34 -49.50
CA THR A 125 -8.37 9.49 -50.22
C THR A 125 -9.58 9.14 -51.08
N HIS A 126 -9.73 7.89 -51.51
CA HIS A 126 -10.78 7.46 -52.45
C HIS A 126 -11.38 6.13 -51.98
N TYR A 127 -12.49 6.20 -51.26
CA TYR A 127 -13.06 5.07 -50.54
C TYR A 127 -14.55 5.25 -50.28
N MET A 128 -15.23 4.14 -50.02
CA MET A 128 -16.49 4.07 -49.30
C MET A 128 -16.33 3.13 -48.11
N TYR A 129 -17.13 3.31 -47.06
CA TYR A 129 -17.00 2.52 -45.84
C TYR A 129 -18.29 2.48 -45.04
N TYR A 130 -18.35 1.56 -44.09
CA TYR A 130 -19.29 1.61 -42.99
C TYR A 130 -18.56 1.47 -41.65
N THR A 131 -18.93 2.33 -40.69
CA THR A 131 -18.44 2.27 -39.31
C THR A 131 -19.61 2.30 -38.33
N PRO A 132 -19.61 1.47 -37.27
CA PRO A 132 -20.68 1.45 -36.27
C PRO A 132 -20.57 2.62 -35.28
N SER A 133 -19.42 3.31 -35.25
CA SER A 133 -19.13 4.46 -34.41
C SER A 133 -18.14 5.36 -35.12
N TYR A 134 -18.52 6.59 -35.47
CA TYR A 134 -17.62 7.62 -36.01
C TYR A 134 -17.03 8.47 -34.87
N VAL A 135 -15.91 9.16 -35.13
CA VAL A 135 -15.13 9.97 -34.15
C VAL A 135 -16.05 10.76 -33.19
N GLY A 136 -15.91 10.53 -31.88
CA GLY A 136 -16.78 11.09 -30.83
C GLY A 136 -17.87 10.15 -30.30
N GLY A 137 -18.00 8.93 -30.84
CA GLY A 137 -18.69 7.81 -30.17
C GLY A 137 -20.22 7.85 -30.16
N ALA A 138 -20.88 8.72 -30.95
CA ALA A 138 -22.33 8.92 -30.89
C ALA A 138 -23.13 8.38 -32.11
N MET A 139 -22.51 8.17 -33.27
CA MET A 139 -23.21 7.88 -34.53
C MET A 139 -22.52 6.78 -35.34
N ASP A 140 -23.29 5.94 -36.03
CA ASP A 140 -22.77 5.10 -37.12
C ASP A 140 -22.75 5.90 -38.43
N ARG A 141 -21.99 5.43 -39.43
CA ARG A 141 -21.84 6.17 -40.69
C ARG A 141 -21.54 5.27 -41.88
N LEU A 142 -22.29 5.47 -42.96
CA LEU A 142 -21.95 5.04 -44.32
C LEU A 142 -21.44 6.25 -45.10
N GLY A 143 -20.21 6.19 -45.60
CA GLY A 143 -19.55 7.31 -46.28
C GLY A 143 -18.97 6.95 -47.64
N ILE A 144 -18.79 7.95 -48.50
CA ILE A 144 -18.02 7.90 -49.74
C ILE A 144 -17.18 9.18 -49.93
N ALA A 145 -15.90 9.02 -50.23
CA ALA A 145 -14.92 10.09 -50.45
C ALA A 145 -14.15 9.86 -51.76
N THR A 146 -13.75 10.96 -52.39
CA THR A 146 -13.05 10.99 -53.70
C THR A 146 -11.80 11.87 -53.67
N ASN A 147 -11.39 12.32 -52.49
CA ASN A 147 -10.14 13.06 -52.30
C ASN A 147 -9.58 12.96 -50.87
N SER A 148 -10.40 13.02 -49.82
CA SER A 148 -10.00 12.86 -48.42
C SER A 148 -11.23 12.80 -47.50
N TRP A 149 -11.02 12.49 -46.22
CA TRP A 149 -12.07 12.57 -45.20
C TRP A 149 -12.79 13.94 -45.14
N GLN A 150 -12.12 15.03 -45.55
CA GLN A 150 -12.71 16.38 -45.58
C GLN A 150 -13.78 16.56 -46.67
N ASN A 151 -13.80 15.70 -47.69
CA ASN A 151 -14.71 15.80 -48.83
C ASN A 151 -15.83 14.76 -48.81
N GLU A 152 -15.88 13.95 -47.76
CA GLU A 152 -16.75 12.80 -47.68
C GLU A 152 -18.23 13.19 -47.67
N SER A 153 -19.04 12.43 -48.41
CA SER A 153 -20.49 12.48 -48.38
C SER A 153 -21.02 11.23 -47.68
N PHE A 154 -22.05 11.36 -46.84
CA PHE A 154 -22.42 10.29 -45.93
C PHE A 154 -23.91 10.26 -45.56
N ALA A 155 -24.33 9.10 -45.05
CA ALA A 155 -25.55 8.88 -44.28
C ALA A 155 -25.15 8.48 -42.86
N GLN A 156 -25.83 9.01 -41.85
CA GLN A 156 -25.55 8.73 -40.43
C GLN A 156 -26.82 8.43 -39.64
N SER A 157 -26.73 7.53 -38.67
CA SER A 157 -27.75 7.20 -37.68
C SER A 157 -27.13 7.16 -36.28
N PRO A 158 -27.94 7.01 -35.22
CA PRO A 158 -27.40 6.67 -33.90
C PRO A 158 -26.46 5.47 -33.99
N LYS A 159 -25.43 5.47 -33.13
CA LYS A 159 -24.46 4.40 -32.98
C LYS A 159 -25.10 3.01 -32.93
N LEU A 160 -24.45 2.04 -33.60
CA LEU A 160 -24.92 0.65 -33.61
C LEU A 160 -24.92 0.10 -32.19
N ALA A 161 -25.96 -0.66 -31.82
CA ALA A 161 -25.98 -1.38 -30.55
C ALA A 161 -24.80 -2.35 -30.49
N ASN A 162 -24.03 -2.27 -29.40
CA ASN A 162 -22.92 -3.19 -29.15
C ASN A 162 -23.43 -4.51 -28.56
N THR A 163 -22.63 -5.57 -28.65
CA THR A 163 -22.89 -6.92 -28.12
C THR A 163 -24.13 -7.63 -28.66
N GLU A 164 -24.84 -7.02 -29.61
CA GLU A 164 -25.99 -7.60 -30.30
C GLU A 164 -25.64 -7.95 -31.75
N TRP A 165 -26.15 -9.09 -32.23
CA TRP A 165 -26.14 -9.38 -33.65
C TRP A 165 -27.08 -8.43 -34.40
N LYS A 166 -26.53 -7.72 -35.38
CA LYS A 166 -27.27 -6.83 -36.28
C LYS A 166 -26.95 -7.17 -37.72
N LEU A 167 -28.00 -7.21 -38.55
CA LEU A 167 -27.80 -7.17 -39.99
C LEU A 167 -27.68 -5.71 -40.43
N VAL A 168 -26.49 -5.30 -40.83
CA VAL A 168 -26.24 -4.00 -41.42
C VAL A 168 -26.25 -4.15 -42.94
N THR A 169 -27.14 -3.44 -43.63
CA THR A 169 -27.15 -3.38 -45.09
C THR A 169 -26.98 -1.94 -45.56
N THR A 170 -25.92 -1.67 -46.30
CA THR A 170 -25.61 -0.34 -46.84
C THR A 170 -25.77 -0.31 -48.35
N VAL A 171 -26.32 0.77 -48.88
CA VAL A 171 -26.64 0.92 -50.30
C VAL A 171 -26.05 2.22 -50.83
N VAL A 172 -25.25 2.13 -51.88
CA VAL A 172 -24.83 3.28 -52.71
C VAL A 172 -25.52 3.13 -54.05
N ASN A 173 -26.47 4.02 -54.35
CA ASN A 173 -27.21 4.01 -55.61
C ASN A 173 -26.78 5.21 -56.46
N GLY A 174 -25.91 4.97 -57.43
CA GLY A 174 -25.35 6.04 -58.27
C GLY A 174 -26.39 6.74 -59.16
N PRO A 175 -27.29 6.02 -59.87
CA PRO A 175 -28.34 6.64 -60.68
C PRO A 175 -29.28 7.57 -59.92
N ASP A 176 -29.60 7.24 -58.65
CA ASP A 176 -30.46 8.07 -57.78
C ASP A 176 -29.65 8.99 -56.85
N GLU A 177 -28.32 8.91 -56.88
CA GLU A 177 -27.35 9.66 -56.05
C GLU A 177 -27.60 9.54 -54.53
N THR A 178 -27.98 8.35 -54.05
CA THR A 178 -28.30 8.09 -52.63
C THR A 178 -27.29 7.18 -51.91
N LEU A 179 -27.17 7.43 -50.60
CA LEU A 179 -26.52 6.56 -49.61
C LEU A 179 -27.59 6.14 -48.60
N GLU A 180 -27.74 4.85 -48.33
CA GLU A 180 -28.77 4.36 -47.39
C GLU A 180 -28.19 3.28 -46.48
N THR A 181 -28.50 3.35 -45.18
CA THR A 181 -28.14 2.33 -44.19
C THR A 181 -29.42 1.73 -43.63
N TYR A 182 -29.50 0.42 -43.67
CA TYR A 182 -30.55 -0.39 -43.08
C TYR A 182 -29.97 -1.21 -41.93
N ILE A 183 -30.67 -1.23 -40.80
CA ILE A 183 -30.35 -2.09 -39.65
C ILE A 183 -31.55 -2.99 -39.42
N ASP A 184 -31.32 -4.30 -39.37
CA ASP A 184 -32.37 -5.30 -39.16
C ASP A 184 -33.55 -5.16 -40.16
N GLY A 185 -33.21 -4.78 -41.41
CA GLY A 185 -34.16 -4.58 -42.50
C GLY A 185 -34.88 -3.22 -42.50
N GLU A 186 -34.71 -2.39 -41.47
CA GLU A 186 -35.31 -1.06 -41.38
C GLU A 186 -34.34 0.03 -41.84
N LEU A 187 -34.82 0.98 -42.66
CA LEU A 187 -34.02 2.14 -43.08
C LEU A 187 -33.78 3.07 -41.89
N VAL A 188 -32.53 3.18 -41.42
CA VAL A 188 -32.16 4.02 -40.26
C VAL A 188 -31.49 5.33 -40.67
N ALA A 189 -30.82 5.35 -41.82
CA ALA A 189 -30.16 6.54 -42.34
C ALA A 189 -30.25 6.65 -43.86
N SER A 190 -30.35 7.88 -44.35
CA SER A 190 -30.30 8.19 -45.78
C SER A 190 -29.53 9.51 -45.99
N GLY A 191 -28.72 9.55 -47.05
CA GLY A 191 -27.89 10.65 -47.46
C GLY A 191 -27.76 10.70 -48.99
N SER A 192 -26.90 11.58 -49.49
CA SER A 192 -26.60 11.68 -50.92
C SER A 192 -25.15 11.30 -51.19
N THR A 193 -24.85 10.77 -52.36
CA THR A 193 -23.46 10.61 -52.83
C THR A 193 -22.81 11.93 -53.22
N ASN A 194 -23.60 13.01 -53.34
CA ASN A 194 -23.15 14.31 -53.83
C ASN A 194 -22.49 14.24 -55.23
N GLY A 195 -22.95 13.31 -56.05
CA GLY A 195 -22.43 13.06 -57.40
C GLY A 195 -21.12 12.26 -57.45
N TYR A 196 -20.59 11.81 -56.30
CA TYR A 196 -19.47 10.85 -56.28
C TYR A 196 -19.95 9.48 -56.75
N THR A 197 -19.10 8.81 -57.53
CA THR A 197 -19.44 7.54 -58.17
C THR A 197 -18.50 6.42 -57.74
N LEU A 198 -18.92 5.16 -57.91
CA LEU A 198 -18.07 4.01 -57.67
C LEU A 198 -16.85 3.99 -58.61
N GLU A 199 -17.00 4.53 -59.83
CA GLU A 199 -15.89 4.72 -60.78
C GLU A 199 -14.81 5.65 -60.22
N ASP A 200 -15.18 6.68 -59.45
CA ASP A 200 -14.21 7.61 -58.87
C ASP A 200 -13.34 6.94 -57.80
N ILE A 201 -13.84 5.88 -57.15
CA ILE A 201 -13.19 5.23 -56.03
C ILE A 201 -12.66 3.83 -56.32
N ARG A 202 -12.98 3.20 -57.46
CA ARG A 202 -12.54 1.83 -57.78
C ARG A 202 -11.02 1.72 -57.91
N ASN A 203 -10.44 0.61 -57.46
CA ASN A 203 -9.03 0.35 -57.61
C ASN A 203 -8.74 -0.47 -58.87
N GLU A 204 -8.16 0.17 -59.90
CA GLU A 204 -7.95 -0.47 -61.22
C GLU A 204 -6.80 -1.50 -61.26
N ASN A 205 -5.92 -1.52 -60.25
CA ASN A 205 -4.72 -2.40 -60.25
C ASN A 205 -4.35 -2.87 -58.83
N GLY A 206 -5.32 -3.12 -57.97
CA GLY A 206 -5.09 -3.48 -56.58
C GLY A 206 -6.34 -4.05 -55.92
N ILE A 207 -6.21 -4.41 -54.64
CA ILE A 207 -7.33 -4.93 -53.84
C ILE A 207 -8.50 -3.94 -53.84
N SER A 208 -9.71 -4.48 -53.79
CA SER A 208 -10.93 -3.67 -53.80
C SER A 208 -11.26 -3.06 -52.44
N GLY A 209 -10.64 -3.56 -51.36
CA GLY A 209 -10.94 -3.09 -50.02
C GLY A 209 -10.54 -4.04 -48.90
N TYR A 210 -11.07 -3.76 -47.72
CA TYR A 210 -10.85 -4.51 -46.49
C TYR A 210 -12.16 -4.80 -45.76
N ILE A 211 -12.18 -5.89 -45.00
CA ILE A 211 -13.07 -6.12 -43.85
C ILE A 211 -12.23 -5.95 -42.59
N ALA A 212 -12.79 -5.29 -41.58
CA ALA A 212 -12.20 -5.01 -40.28
C ALA A 212 -11.00 -4.02 -40.24
N LYS A 213 -10.77 -3.27 -41.31
CA LYS A 213 -9.68 -2.29 -41.42
C LYS A 213 -10.12 -1.02 -42.18
N SER A 214 -9.66 0.13 -41.70
CA SER A 214 -9.77 1.42 -42.41
C SER A 214 -8.68 1.59 -43.46
N PHE A 215 -8.95 2.38 -44.50
CA PHE A 215 -7.88 2.83 -45.40
C PHE A 215 -6.96 3.87 -44.74
N TYR A 216 -7.39 4.50 -43.66
CA TYR A 216 -6.61 5.48 -42.91
C TYR A 216 -5.89 4.80 -41.73
N ASP A 217 -4.57 4.61 -41.85
CA ASP A 217 -3.75 3.84 -40.90
C ASP A 217 -3.91 4.23 -39.41
N PRO A 218 -4.14 5.52 -39.03
CA PRO A 218 -4.35 5.88 -37.63
C PRO A 218 -5.69 5.43 -37.02
N ASP A 219 -6.66 5.00 -37.84
CA ASP A 219 -7.94 4.50 -37.32
C ASP A 219 -7.74 3.14 -36.65
N PRO A 220 -8.52 2.85 -35.58
CA PRO A 220 -8.48 1.55 -34.94
C PRO A 220 -9.03 0.44 -35.86
N TYR A 221 -8.46 -0.75 -35.76
CA TYR A 221 -9.03 -1.96 -36.35
C TYR A 221 -10.41 -2.26 -35.76
N PHE A 222 -11.28 -2.87 -36.55
CA PHE A 222 -12.62 -3.23 -36.10
C PHE A 222 -12.55 -4.30 -35.02
N GLY A 223 -13.30 -4.05 -33.95
CA GLY A 223 -13.45 -4.94 -32.84
C GLY A 223 -14.83 -5.55 -32.79
N GLY A 224 -14.93 -6.88 -32.84
CA GLY A 224 -16.20 -7.60 -32.81
C GLY A 224 -16.23 -8.76 -33.77
N MET A 225 -17.41 -9.36 -33.92
CA MET A 225 -17.63 -10.57 -34.69
C MET A 225 -18.34 -10.29 -36.00
N ILE A 226 -17.92 -10.97 -37.06
CA ILE A 226 -18.59 -10.99 -38.36
C ILE A 226 -18.89 -12.44 -38.71
N ALA A 227 -20.14 -12.71 -39.07
CA ALA A 227 -20.62 -14.05 -39.40
C ALA A 227 -20.99 -14.21 -40.88
N ASP A 228 -21.29 -13.11 -41.57
CA ASP A 228 -21.66 -13.13 -42.98
C ASP A 228 -21.33 -11.77 -43.60
N PHE A 229 -20.73 -11.78 -44.79
CA PHE A 229 -20.41 -10.56 -45.54
C PHE A 229 -20.69 -10.76 -47.04
N GLU A 230 -21.63 -9.98 -47.56
CA GLU A 230 -22.15 -10.11 -48.91
C GLU A 230 -22.06 -8.78 -49.67
N ILE A 231 -21.72 -8.84 -50.96
CA ILE A 231 -21.76 -7.68 -51.87
C ILE A 231 -22.66 -8.00 -53.06
N TYR A 232 -23.53 -7.07 -53.41
CA TYR A 232 -24.42 -7.11 -54.57
C TYR A 232 -24.04 -6.03 -55.58
N ASN A 233 -24.12 -6.37 -56.86
CA ASN A 233 -23.66 -5.51 -57.97
C ASN A 233 -24.64 -4.39 -58.40
N ASP A 234 -25.69 -4.16 -57.63
CA ASP A 234 -26.67 -3.10 -57.88
C ASP A 234 -27.36 -2.75 -56.55
N ALA A 235 -28.13 -1.65 -56.52
CA ALA A 235 -28.89 -1.24 -55.36
C ALA A 235 -30.05 -2.21 -55.07
N LEU A 236 -30.06 -2.84 -53.89
CA LEU A 236 -31.17 -3.67 -53.46
C LEU A 236 -32.37 -2.80 -53.07
N PRO A 237 -33.59 -3.09 -53.57
CA PRO A 237 -34.78 -2.41 -53.11
C PRO A 237 -35.16 -2.88 -51.69
N GLU A 238 -35.78 -2.00 -50.90
CA GLU A 238 -36.23 -2.25 -49.52
C GLU A 238 -36.92 -3.61 -49.31
N GLY A 239 -37.77 -4.06 -50.24
CA GLY A 239 -38.43 -5.36 -50.14
C GLY A 239 -37.49 -6.58 -50.20
N GLN A 240 -36.37 -6.47 -50.93
CA GLN A 240 -35.33 -7.50 -50.96
C GLN A 240 -34.45 -7.44 -49.70
N ILE A 241 -34.16 -6.24 -49.18
CA ILE A 241 -33.44 -6.07 -47.90
C ILE A 241 -34.24 -6.69 -46.74
N ASN A 242 -35.55 -6.49 -46.69
CA ASN A 242 -36.42 -7.16 -45.71
C ASN A 242 -36.42 -8.69 -45.85
N THR A 243 -36.29 -9.19 -47.08
CA THR A 243 -36.19 -10.63 -47.33
C THR A 243 -34.85 -11.15 -46.82
N LEU A 244 -33.76 -10.43 -47.11
CA LEU A 244 -32.41 -10.73 -46.62
C LEU A 244 -32.40 -10.78 -45.09
N TYR A 245 -32.95 -9.78 -44.41
CA TYR A 245 -33.09 -9.81 -42.94
C TYR A 245 -33.86 -11.04 -42.44
N SER A 246 -34.97 -11.39 -43.09
CA SER A 246 -35.75 -12.57 -42.70
C SER A 246 -34.97 -13.89 -42.88
N GLU A 247 -34.09 -13.96 -43.88
CA GLU A 247 -33.21 -15.10 -44.12
C GLU A 247 -32.07 -15.13 -43.09
N THR A 248 -31.45 -13.99 -42.80
CA THR A 248 -30.40 -13.81 -41.79
C THR A 248 -30.89 -14.11 -40.38
N GLN A 249 -32.17 -13.89 -40.04
CA GLN A 249 -32.70 -14.29 -38.73
C GLN A 249 -32.51 -15.80 -38.46
N ARG A 250 -32.57 -16.63 -39.51
CA ARG A 250 -32.28 -18.05 -39.38
C ARG A 250 -30.79 -18.30 -39.17
N THR A 251 -29.92 -17.57 -39.86
CA THR A 251 -28.47 -17.62 -39.60
C THR A 251 -28.16 -17.16 -38.18
N ILE A 252 -28.83 -16.13 -37.65
CA ILE A 252 -28.72 -15.71 -36.24
C ILE A 252 -29.21 -16.81 -35.29
N GLU A 253 -30.25 -17.58 -35.66
CA GLU A 253 -30.70 -18.74 -34.88
C GLU A 253 -29.72 -19.93 -34.98
N ASP A 254 -29.12 -20.18 -36.15
CA ASP A 254 -28.18 -21.28 -36.43
C ASP A 254 -26.77 -20.96 -35.85
N ILE A 255 -26.36 -19.69 -35.85
CA ILE A 255 -25.33 -19.11 -34.98
C ILE A 255 -25.80 -19.16 -33.54
N GLY A 256 -27.09 -19.02 -33.26
CA GLY A 256 -27.71 -18.98 -31.93
C GLY A 256 -27.50 -20.23 -31.07
N GLY A 257 -26.92 -21.31 -31.62
CA GLY A 257 -26.28 -22.36 -30.82
C GLY A 257 -24.92 -21.98 -30.20
N LEU A 258 -24.51 -20.71 -30.32
CA LEU A 258 -23.47 -20.04 -29.53
C LEU A 258 -24.02 -19.48 -28.20
N ASP A 259 -25.30 -19.66 -27.88
CA ASP A 259 -25.77 -19.64 -26.47
C ASP A 259 -24.85 -20.63 -25.71
N GLY A 260 -24.01 -20.10 -24.80
CA GLY A 260 -22.90 -20.84 -24.16
C GLY A 260 -21.48 -20.43 -24.58
N LEU A 261 -21.22 -19.93 -25.79
CA LEU A 261 -19.88 -19.47 -26.22
C LEU A 261 -19.45 -18.22 -25.46
N PHE A 262 -20.31 -17.21 -25.34
CA PHE A 262 -19.98 -15.99 -24.58
C PHE A 262 -19.83 -16.30 -23.09
N ILE A 263 -20.64 -17.22 -22.58
CA ILE A 263 -20.47 -17.79 -21.23
C ILE A 263 -19.14 -18.54 -21.13
N ASP A 264 -18.71 -19.27 -22.16
CA ASP A 264 -17.42 -19.98 -22.20
C ASP A 264 -16.25 -19.00 -22.26
N ILE A 265 -16.34 -17.92 -23.03
CA ILE A 265 -15.30 -16.88 -23.09
C ILE A 265 -15.24 -16.13 -21.75
N ALA A 266 -16.38 -15.69 -21.21
CA ALA A 266 -16.43 -15.09 -19.88
C ALA A 266 -15.91 -16.05 -18.80
N TYR A 267 -16.20 -17.35 -18.93
CA TYR A 267 -15.66 -18.39 -18.07
C TYR A 267 -14.14 -18.52 -18.19
N GLU A 268 -13.58 -18.57 -19.40
CA GLU A 268 -12.14 -18.71 -19.59
C GLU A 268 -11.40 -17.45 -19.13
N GLN A 269 -11.94 -16.26 -19.38
CA GLN A 269 -11.33 -14.98 -19.01
C GLN A 269 -11.39 -14.67 -17.52
N LEU A 270 -12.45 -15.06 -16.80
CA LEU A 270 -12.55 -14.78 -15.36
C LEU A 270 -11.45 -15.52 -14.59
N GLY A 271 -10.42 -14.81 -14.16
CA GLY A 271 -9.25 -15.31 -13.43
C GLY A 271 -9.31 -14.99 -11.95
N ALA A 272 -8.41 -15.62 -11.19
CA ALA A 272 -8.27 -15.30 -9.76
C ALA A 272 -7.72 -13.89 -9.53
N THR A 273 -6.89 -13.38 -10.44
CA THR A 273 -6.34 -12.03 -10.40
C THR A 273 -7.42 -10.95 -10.45
N ASP A 274 -8.53 -11.21 -11.14
CA ASP A 274 -9.67 -10.28 -11.21
C ASP A 274 -10.41 -10.17 -9.86
N ILE A 275 -10.13 -11.10 -8.94
CA ILE A 275 -10.81 -11.25 -7.65
C ILE A 275 -9.96 -10.72 -6.48
N LEU A 276 -8.64 -10.78 -6.59
CA LEU A 276 -7.73 -10.61 -5.45
C LEU A 276 -7.70 -9.20 -4.85
N LYS A 277 -8.13 -8.17 -5.59
CA LYS A 277 -8.08 -6.77 -5.17
C LYS A 277 -6.67 -6.35 -4.73
N TYR A 278 -6.42 -6.18 -3.43
CA TYR A 278 -5.10 -5.82 -2.87
C TYR A 278 -4.29 -7.04 -2.38
N ASN A 279 -4.87 -8.24 -2.42
CA ASN A 279 -4.18 -9.45 -2.00
C ASN A 279 -3.20 -9.89 -3.11
N GLU A 280 -1.99 -10.30 -2.73
CA GLU A 280 -0.94 -10.66 -3.69
C GLU A 280 -1.27 -11.96 -4.45
N ASP A 281 -1.83 -12.94 -3.75
CA ASP A 281 -2.15 -14.25 -4.30
C ASP A 281 -3.33 -14.91 -3.57
N VAL A 282 -3.83 -16.00 -4.15
CA VAL A 282 -4.99 -16.75 -3.63
C VAL A 282 -4.72 -17.48 -2.31
N ASP A 283 -3.46 -17.67 -1.94
CA ASP A 283 -3.05 -18.44 -0.76
C ASP A 283 -2.79 -17.53 0.47
N HIS A 284 -2.84 -16.20 0.31
CA HIS A 284 -2.59 -15.22 1.36
C HIS A 284 -3.65 -14.11 1.38
N ILE A 285 -4.89 -14.49 1.67
CA ILE A 285 -5.99 -13.51 1.77
C ILE A 285 -6.03 -12.90 3.17
N GLU A 286 -5.83 -11.59 3.22
CA GLU A 286 -5.89 -10.78 4.44
C GLU A 286 -6.91 -9.65 4.36
N THR A 287 -7.25 -9.18 3.15
CA THR A 287 -8.20 -8.09 2.89
C THR A 287 -9.35 -8.53 2.00
N ASP A 288 -10.41 -7.72 1.96
CA ASP A 288 -11.60 -7.94 1.11
C ASP A 288 -11.24 -8.23 -0.36
N LEU A 289 -12.02 -9.10 -0.99
CA LEU A 289 -11.92 -9.48 -2.39
C LEU A 289 -12.84 -8.61 -3.26
N ASN A 290 -12.50 -8.45 -4.53
CA ASN A 290 -13.34 -7.83 -5.54
C ASN A 290 -14.15 -8.92 -6.26
N LEU A 291 -15.47 -8.97 -6.08
CA LEU A 291 -16.31 -9.97 -6.75
C LEU A 291 -17.09 -9.32 -7.90
N PRO A 292 -16.63 -9.42 -9.16
CA PRO A 292 -17.28 -8.77 -10.29
C PRO A 292 -18.69 -9.30 -10.49
N THR A 293 -19.64 -8.40 -10.77
CA THR A 293 -21.04 -8.77 -11.05
C THR A 293 -21.32 -8.94 -12.54
N GLU A 294 -20.37 -8.59 -13.40
CA GLU A 294 -20.41 -8.74 -14.84
C GLU A 294 -19.05 -9.22 -15.36
N GLY A 295 -19.06 -10.06 -16.39
CA GLY A 295 -17.88 -10.57 -17.09
C GLY A 295 -17.87 -10.14 -18.56
N ALA A 296 -16.94 -10.71 -19.34
CA ALA A 296 -16.80 -10.42 -20.76
C ALA A 296 -18.14 -10.46 -21.52
N TYR A 297 -18.35 -9.52 -22.44
CA TYR A 297 -19.60 -9.36 -23.21
C TYR A 297 -20.85 -9.10 -22.36
N GLY A 298 -20.70 -8.52 -21.17
CA GLY A 298 -21.82 -8.18 -20.27
C GLY A 298 -22.49 -9.39 -19.63
N MET A 299 -21.80 -10.53 -19.56
CA MET A 299 -22.34 -11.74 -18.95
C MET A 299 -22.51 -11.52 -17.44
N ALA A 300 -23.71 -11.73 -16.92
CA ALA A 300 -23.97 -11.55 -15.50
C ALA A 300 -23.20 -12.58 -14.68
N ILE A 301 -22.51 -12.14 -13.63
CA ILE A 301 -21.81 -12.99 -12.67
C ILE A 301 -22.49 -12.84 -11.30
N SER A 302 -22.78 -13.96 -10.67
CA SER A 302 -23.19 -14.00 -9.26
C SER A 302 -22.31 -14.97 -8.49
N TRP A 303 -22.14 -14.74 -7.19
CA TRP A 303 -21.17 -15.45 -6.38
C TRP A 303 -21.85 -16.26 -5.27
N GLU A 304 -21.41 -17.50 -5.12
CA GLU A 304 -21.66 -18.34 -3.96
C GLU A 304 -20.34 -18.61 -3.22
N THR A 305 -20.43 -18.86 -1.92
CA THR A 305 -19.27 -19.07 -1.04
C THR A 305 -19.50 -20.30 -0.18
N SER A 306 -18.46 -21.11 0.01
CA SER A 306 -18.52 -22.27 0.90
C SER A 306 -18.52 -21.89 2.38
N HIS A 307 -18.04 -20.69 2.73
CA HIS A 307 -17.94 -20.16 4.09
C HIS A 307 -18.35 -18.67 4.12
N PRO A 308 -19.65 -18.34 4.06
CA PRO A 308 -20.15 -16.96 4.04
C PRO A 308 -19.77 -16.14 5.28
N GLU A 309 -19.40 -16.80 6.37
CA GLU A 309 -18.89 -16.18 7.59
C GLU A 309 -17.40 -15.79 7.53
N ILE A 310 -16.64 -16.30 6.55
CA ILE A 310 -15.23 -15.96 6.31
C ILE A 310 -15.08 -15.10 5.06
N ILE A 311 -15.71 -15.47 3.94
CA ILE A 311 -15.80 -14.62 2.75
C ILE A 311 -17.27 -14.55 2.34
N SER A 312 -17.86 -13.35 2.44
CA SER A 312 -19.25 -13.12 2.07
C SER A 312 -19.46 -13.12 0.53
N PRO A 313 -20.69 -13.27 0.03
CA PRO A 313 -20.99 -13.20 -1.41
C PRO A 313 -20.69 -11.85 -2.08
N ASP A 314 -20.49 -10.78 -1.30
CA ASP A 314 -20.04 -9.46 -1.74
C ASP A 314 -18.52 -9.25 -1.56
N GLY A 315 -17.78 -10.29 -1.16
CA GLY A 315 -16.31 -10.27 -1.12
C GLY A 315 -15.69 -9.84 0.20
N LYS A 316 -16.48 -9.58 1.25
CA LYS A 316 -15.93 -9.19 2.56
C LYS A 316 -15.24 -10.35 3.25
N VAL A 317 -14.02 -10.12 3.73
CA VAL A 317 -13.16 -11.11 4.36
C VAL A 317 -13.14 -10.89 5.87
N GLU A 318 -13.62 -11.88 6.62
CA GLU A 318 -13.46 -11.96 8.07
C GLU A 318 -12.36 -12.98 8.39
N ARG A 319 -11.17 -12.47 8.74
CA ARG A 319 -10.03 -13.34 9.07
C ARG A 319 -10.31 -14.21 10.31
N PRO A 320 -9.95 -15.51 10.29
CA PRO A 320 -10.06 -16.40 11.44
C PRO A 320 -9.29 -15.87 12.66
N SER A 321 -9.74 -16.20 13.87
CA SER A 321 -8.98 -15.85 15.09
C SER A 321 -7.58 -16.48 15.11
N ASN A 322 -6.65 -15.90 15.85
CA ASN A 322 -5.29 -16.43 16.06
C ASN A 322 -5.24 -17.90 16.54
N GLU A 323 -6.23 -18.33 17.34
CA GLU A 323 -6.40 -19.71 17.84
C GLU A 323 -6.94 -20.68 16.79
N ALA A 324 -7.49 -20.18 15.68
CA ALA A 324 -7.95 -21.00 14.57
C ALA A 324 -6.81 -21.28 13.60
N ASP A 325 -6.98 -22.27 12.72
CA ASP A 325 -6.10 -22.45 11.56
C ASP A 325 -6.55 -21.52 10.42
N ASN A 326 -5.65 -21.27 9.46
CA ASN A 326 -6.01 -20.63 8.19
C ASN A 326 -7.22 -21.37 7.57
N GLN A 327 -8.15 -20.61 6.99
CA GLN A 327 -9.38 -21.19 6.45
C GLN A 327 -9.32 -21.24 4.93
N THR A 328 -9.63 -22.39 4.36
CA THR A 328 -9.77 -22.56 2.91
C THR A 328 -11.22 -22.29 2.52
N VAL A 329 -11.44 -21.28 1.68
CA VAL A 329 -12.76 -20.88 1.19
C VAL A 329 -12.83 -21.11 -0.32
N THR A 330 -13.94 -21.66 -0.79
CA THR A 330 -14.20 -21.84 -2.21
C THR A 330 -15.30 -20.87 -2.60
N LEU A 331 -14.97 -19.98 -3.53
CA LEU A 331 -15.93 -19.12 -4.18
C LEU A 331 -16.35 -19.75 -5.51
N THR A 332 -17.64 -19.76 -5.78
CA THR A 332 -18.22 -20.26 -7.03
C THR A 332 -18.85 -19.09 -7.78
N ALA A 333 -18.21 -18.67 -8.87
CA ALA A 333 -18.81 -17.74 -9.83
C ALA A 333 -19.84 -18.47 -10.68
N ILE A 334 -21.05 -17.93 -10.79
CA ILE A 334 -22.14 -18.38 -11.65
C ILE A 334 -22.30 -17.33 -12.75
N ILE A 335 -21.88 -17.68 -13.96
CA ILE A 335 -21.87 -16.83 -15.15
C ILE A 335 -23.11 -17.15 -15.98
N SER A 336 -23.88 -16.14 -16.39
CA SER A 336 -25.16 -16.33 -17.09
C SER A 336 -25.42 -15.27 -18.17
N ASP A 337 -26.06 -15.72 -19.26
CA ASP A 337 -26.63 -14.88 -20.33
C ASP A 337 -28.16 -14.68 -20.15
N GLY A 338 -28.73 -15.12 -19.02
CA GLY A 338 -30.16 -15.09 -18.74
C GLY A 338 -30.96 -16.31 -19.24
N LYS A 339 -30.36 -17.20 -20.04
CA LYS A 339 -30.93 -18.49 -20.48
C LYS A 339 -30.15 -19.68 -19.93
N GLU A 340 -28.83 -19.63 -20.02
CA GLU A 340 -27.88 -20.67 -19.60
C GLU A 340 -26.95 -20.16 -18.48
N THR A 341 -26.27 -21.10 -17.82
CA THR A 341 -25.34 -20.78 -16.73
C THR A 341 -24.13 -21.71 -16.75
N LYS A 342 -22.92 -21.18 -16.49
CA LYS A 342 -21.70 -21.97 -16.21
C LYS A 342 -21.10 -21.54 -14.88
N THR A 343 -20.48 -22.48 -14.18
CA THR A 343 -19.90 -22.23 -12.86
C THR A 343 -18.38 -22.39 -12.87
N LYS A 344 -17.65 -21.43 -12.31
CA LYS A 344 -16.20 -21.49 -12.10
C LYS A 344 -15.88 -21.42 -10.62
N GLU A 345 -15.01 -22.29 -10.14
CA GLU A 345 -14.61 -22.33 -8.73
C GLU A 345 -13.21 -21.75 -8.55
N PHE A 346 -13.06 -20.95 -7.50
CA PHE A 346 -11.79 -20.38 -7.05
C PHE A 346 -11.60 -20.79 -5.60
N THR A 347 -10.39 -21.23 -5.26
CA THR A 347 -10.04 -21.60 -3.88
C THR A 347 -9.08 -20.57 -3.32
N PHE A 348 -9.43 -20.05 -2.16
CA PHE A 348 -8.67 -19.03 -1.44
C PHE A 348 -8.28 -19.54 -0.06
N ILE A 349 -7.14 -19.10 0.45
CA ILE A 349 -6.70 -19.35 1.83
C ILE A 349 -6.70 -18.02 2.58
N VAL A 350 -7.64 -17.88 3.51
CA VAL A 350 -7.72 -16.73 4.40
C VAL A 350 -6.80 -16.98 5.58
N ILE A 351 -5.79 -16.11 5.72
CA ILE A 351 -4.79 -16.23 6.77
C ILE A 351 -5.41 -15.80 8.10
N LYS A 352 -5.21 -16.61 9.13
CA LYS A 352 -5.65 -16.27 10.48
C LYS A 352 -5.03 -14.96 10.96
N ARG A 353 -5.69 -14.31 11.91
CA ARG A 353 -5.17 -13.09 12.56
C ARG A 353 -3.88 -13.39 13.32
N MET A 354 -3.04 -12.37 13.44
CA MET A 354 -1.88 -12.40 14.32
C MET A 354 -2.33 -12.59 15.77
N ALA A 355 -1.45 -13.12 16.63
CA ALA A 355 -1.76 -13.29 18.05
C ALA A 355 -2.02 -11.94 18.72
N ASP A 356 -3.10 -11.84 19.49
CA ASP A 356 -3.58 -10.61 20.13
C ASP A 356 -2.49 -9.86 20.93
N ASP A 357 -1.63 -10.59 21.65
CA ASP A 357 -0.53 -10.04 22.45
C ASP A 357 0.57 -9.42 21.58
N LEU A 358 0.90 -10.04 20.46
CA LEU A 358 1.85 -9.47 19.50
C LEU A 358 1.21 -8.28 18.77
N ALA A 359 -0.06 -8.42 18.35
CA ALA A 359 -0.78 -7.40 17.60
C ALA A 359 -0.93 -6.11 18.40
N ILE A 360 -1.28 -6.21 19.68
CA ILE A 360 -1.41 -5.03 20.54
C ILE A 360 -0.08 -4.37 20.84
N ASN A 361 1.01 -5.14 20.97
CA ASN A 361 2.34 -4.59 21.22
C ASN A 361 2.84 -3.82 19.99
N GLU A 362 2.77 -4.42 18.80
CA GLU A 362 3.14 -3.74 17.55
C GLU A 362 2.27 -2.50 17.31
N ALA A 363 0.95 -2.62 17.44
CA ALA A 363 0.04 -1.50 17.27
C ALA A 363 0.32 -0.37 18.27
N THR A 364 0.65 -0.69 19.52
CA THR A 364 1.01 0.32 20.53
C THR A 364 2.34 0.99 20.19
N GLU A 365 3.36 0.25 19.79
CA GLU A 365 4.67 0.79 19.42
C GLU A 365 4.57 1.71 18.19
N ASN A 366 3.81 1.28 17.17
CA ASN A 366 3.68 1.96 15.89
C ASN A 366 2.60 3.06 15.86
N LEU A 367 1.72 3.15 16.87
CA LEU A 367 0.70 4.20 16.94
C LEU A 367 1.34 5.60 16.88
N THR A 368 1.07 6.34 15.82
CA THR A 368 1.56 7.70 15.62
C THR A 368 0.40 8.69 15.52
N VAL A 369 0.64 9.91 15.99
CA VAL A 369 -0.21 11.09 15.77
C VAL A 369 0.72 12.18 15.26
N HIS A 370 0.40 12.77 14.12
CA HIS A 370 1.26 13.77 13.50
C HIS A 370 1.15 15.13 14.21
N HIS A 371 2.21 15.95 14.09
CA HIS A 371 2.29 17.32 14.61
C HIS A 371 2.22 17.49 16.14
N MET A 372 2.48 16.44 16.92
CA MET A 372 2.37 16.50 18.39
C MET A 372 3.25 17.58 19.03
N ASP A 373 4.42 17.91 18.47
CA ASP A 373 5.29 18.96 19.02
C ASP A 373 4.92 20.39 18.55
N ASP A 374 4.01 20.53 17.59
CA ASP A 374 3.59 21.82 17.00
C ASP A 374 2.09 21.77 16.61
N VAL A 375 1.21 21.57 17.60
CA VAL A 375 -0.23 21.45 17.36
C VAL A 375 -0.84 22.84 17.13
N ARG A 376 -1.22 23.10 15.87
CA ARG A 376 -1.82 24.37 15.42
C ARG A 376 -3.25 24.27 14.90
N GLY A 377 -3.77 23.06 14.71
CA GLY A 377 -5.14 22.79 14.28
C GLY A 377 -5.63 21.45 14.83
N ASN A 378 -6.81 21.01 14.41
CA ASN A 378 -7.40 19.75 14.86
C ASN A 378 -6.49 18.56 14.55
N LEU A 379 -6.45 17.59 15.47
CA LEU A 379 -5.68 16.37 15.34
C LEU A 379 -6.53 15.24 14.74
N TYR A 380 -5.90 14.42 13.89
CA TYR A 380 -6.42 13.10 13.57
C TYR A 380 -6.03 12.14 14.71
N LEU A 381 -7.04 11.65 15.43
CA LEU A 381 -6.87 10.63 16.46
C LEU A 381 -7.46 9.31 15.94
N PRO A 382 -6.63 8.33 15.53
CA PRO A 382 -7.12 7.09 14.96
C PRO A 382 -7.96 6.32 15.98
N THR A 383 -9.10 5.77 15.54
CA THR A 383 -9.95 4.88 16.36
C THR A 383 -9.57 3.41 16.23
N THR A 384 -8.67 3.11 15.30
CA THR A 384 -8.10 1.79 15.05
C THR A 384 -6.62 1.95 14.69
N ALA A 385 -5.78 1.06 15.21
CA ALA A 385 -4.36 0.95 14.86
C ALA A 385 -4.12 -0.29 13.98
N GLU A 386 -2.86 -0.60 13.70
CA GLU A 386 -2.46 -1.80 12.97
C GLU A 386 -3.12 -3.06 13.54
N HIS A 387 -3.33 -4.06 12.68
CA HIS A 387 -3.98 -5.33 13.04
C HIS A 387 -5.42 -5.19 13.55
N ASN A 388 -6.10 -4.08 13.22
CA ASN A 388 -7.46 -3.74 13.67
C ASN A 388 -7.59 -3.64 15.21
N VAL A 389 -6.50 -3.24 15.88
CA VAL A 389 -6.55 -2.96 17.33
C VAL A 389 -7.40 -1.70 17.54
N GLU A 390 -8.44 -1.79 18.37
CA GLU A 390 -9.29 -0.64 18.67
C GLU A 390 -8.53 0.37 19.53
N VAL A 391 -8.72 1.66 19.28
CA VAL A 391 -8.09 2.77 20.01
C VAL A 391 -9.16 3.73 20.50
N SER A 392 -9.10 4.07 21.79
CA SER A 392 -9.91 5.14 22.38
C SER A 392 -9.03 6.13 23.13
N TRP A 393 -9.38 7.41 23.07
CA TRP A 393 -8.51 8.48 23.56
C TRP A 393 -9.04 9.13 24.82
N GLU A 394 -8.12 9.48 25.72
CA GLU A 394 -8.35 10.36 26.86
C GLU A 394 -7.39 11.55 26.78
N SER A 395 -7.85 12.70 27.25
CA SER A 395 -7.05 13.93 27.29
C SER A 395 -6.88 14.41 28.73
N SER A 396 -5.66 14.78 29.11
CA SER A 396 -5.41 15.41 30.41
C SER A 396 -6.01 16.82 30.52
N ASN A 397 -6.38 17.43 29.38
CA ASN A 397 -7.07 18.72 29.31
C ASN A 397 -8.07 18.74 28.13
N PRO A 398 -9.29 18.18 28.30
CA PRO A 398 -10.28 18.05 27.24
C PRO A 398 -10.85 19.38 26.71
N ASP A 399 -10.64 20.48 27.44
CA ASP A 399 -11.02 21.83 26.99
C ASP A 399 -10.00 22.41 25.98
N VAL A 400 -8.79 21.84 25.89
CA VAL A 400 -7.73 22.26 24.94
C VAL A 400 -7.60 21.26 23.79
N ILE A 401 -7.57 19.95 24.09
CA ILE A 401 -7.66 18.90 23.06
C ILE A 401 -8.74 17.92 23.50
N SER A 402 -9.84 17.83 22.73
CA SER A 402 -10.93 16.90 23.02
C SER A 402 -10.49 15.44 22.76
N PRO A 403 -11.17 14.43 23.35
CA PRO A 403 -10.93 13.01 23.04
C PRO A 403 -11.15 12.61 21.57
N VAL A 404 -11.75 13.48 20.76
CA VAL A 404 -11.92 13.26 19.30
C VAL A 404 -11.00 14.15 18.47
N GLY A 405 -10.05 14.83 19.11
CA GLY A 405 -8.99 15.58 18.43
C GLY A 405 -9.33 17.03 18.07
N ASP A 406 -10.45 17.58 18.56
CA ASP A 406 -10.74 19.00 18.35
C ASP A 406 -9.82 19.84 19.23
N VAL A 407 -9.17 20.85 18.65
CA VAL A 407 -8.15 21.67 19.33
C VAL A 407 -8.65 23.09 19.56
N SER A 408 -8.53 23.55 20.80
CA SER A 408 -8.74 24.95 21.20
C SER A 408 -7.43 25.55 21.67
N ARG A 409 -6.87 26.46 20.87
CA ARG A 409 -5.56 27.08 21.15
C ARG A 409 -5.66 28.19 22.19
N PRO A 410 -4.62 28.40 23.02
CA PRO A 410 -4.50 29.56 23.89
C PRO A 410 -4.56 30.87 23.11
N ALA A 411 -5.03 31.96 23.73
CA ALA A 411 -5.01 33.27 23.08
C ALA A 411 -3.55 33.80 22.98
N TYR A 412 -3.30 34.68 22.00
CA TYR A 412 -2.00 35.34 21.86
C TYR A 412 -1.54 36.01 23.17
N GLY A 413 -0.32 35.66 23.62
CA GLY A 413 0.32 36.13 24.83
C GLY A 413 0.08 35.25 26.07
N GLU A 414 -0.70 34.17 25.96
CA GLU A 414 -0.91 33.19 27.03
C GLU A 414 0.16 32.10 27.06
N GLY A 415 0.89 31.91 25.95
CA GLY A 415 1.91 30.90 25.76
C GLY A 415 1.36 29.52 25.42
N ASN A 416 2.25 28.62 25.00
CA ASN A 416 1.91 27.27 24.60
C ASN A 416 1.44 26.41 25.80
N ILE A 417 0.54 25.45 25.54
CA ILE A 417 0.06 24.49 26.54
C ILE A 417 0.45 23.08 26.11
N THR A 418 1.06 22.33 27.03
CA THR A 418 1.27 20.89 26.86
C THR A 418 0.06 20.10 27.37
N VAL A 419 -0.46 19.20 26.55
CA VAL A 419 -1.56 18.27 26.87
C VAL A 419 -1.06 16.85 26.70
N THR A 420 -1.38 15.96 27.65
CA THR A 420 -1.06 14.54 27.53
C THR A 420 -2.28 13.81 27.00
N LEU A 421 -2.16 13.21 25.83
CA LEU A 421 -3.14 12.30 25.26
C LEU A 421 -2.78 10.87 25.66
N THR A 422 -3.77 10.12 26.14
CA THR A 422 -3.64 8.68 26.45
C THR A 422 -4.47 7.90 25.47
N ALA A 423 -3.81 7.14 24.59
CA ALA A 423 -4.45 6.15 23.73
C ALA A 423 -4.62 4.86 24.53
N ASN A 424 -5.85 4.37 24.65
CA ASN A 424 -6.20 3.08 25.23
C ASN A 424 -6.49 2.11 24.09
N LEU A 425 -5.63 1.11 23.95
CA LEU A 425 -5.68 0.11 22.89
C LEU A 425 -6.29 -1.18 23.42
N SER A 426 -7.09 -1.86 22.60
CA SER A 426 -7.65 -3.17 22.95
C SER A 426 -7.88 -4.08 21.74
N ILE A 427 -7.60 -5.36 21.92
CA ILE A 427 -7.94 -6.44 21.00
C ILE A 427 -8.21 -7.72 21.80
N GLY A 428 -9.36 -8.35 21.58
CA GLY A 428 -9.76 -9.52 22.36
C GLY A 428 -9.81 -9.25 23.87
N SER A 429 -8.96 -9.92 24.65
CA SER A 429 -8.77 -9.68 26.09
C SER A 429 -7.55 -8.83 26.45
N GLU A 430 -6.69 -8.53 25.47
CA GLU A 430 -5.47 -7.77 25.67
C GLU A 430 -5.77 -6.26 25.65
N THR A 431 -5.06 -5.52 26.51
CA THR A 431 -5.19 -4.06 26.60
C THR A 431 -3.82 -3.42 26.80
N ALA A 432 -3.59 -2.27 26.17
CA ALA A 432 -2.36 -1.49 26.33
C ALA A 432 -2.69 0.01 26.36
N THR A 433 -1.74 0.83 26.81
CA THR A 433 -1.89 2.29 26.79
C THR A 433 -0.62 2.96 26.27
N LYS A 434 -0.78 3.99 25.44
CA LYS A 434 0.32 4.86 25.00
C LYS A 434 0.02 6.30 25.41
N GLN A 435 0.99 6.95 26.05
CA GLN A 435 0.90 8.38 26.33
C GLN A 435 1.70 9.16 25.30
N LEU A 436 1.11 10.23 24.79
CA LEU A 436 1.73 11.16 23.86
C LEU A 436 1.57 12.58 24.40
N GLU A 437 2.63 13.38 24.35
CA GLU A 437 2.59 14.79 24.74
C GLU A 437 2.35 15.67 23.51
N ALA A 438 1.26 16.43 23.51
CA ALA A 438 0.93 17.44 22.50
C ALA A 438 1.32 18.83 23.02
N ILE A 439 2.05 19.61 22.23
CA ILE A 439 2.36 21.01 22.49
C ILE A 439 1.45 21.88 21.61
N VAL A 440 0.36 22.36 22.21
CA VAL A 440 -0.59 23.27 21.55
C VAL A 440 -0.02 24.68 21.56
N GLN A 441 0.20 25.20 20.36
CA GLN A 441 0.71 26.55 20.18
C GLN A 441 -0.37 27.58 20.49
N GLU A 442 0.00 28.68 21.13
CA GLU A 442 -0.90 29.84 21.23
C GLU A 442 -1.26 30.38 19.84
N HIS A 443 -2.42 31.02 19.70
CA HIS A 443 -2.76 31.74 18.47
C HIS A 443 -1.71 32.81 18.14
N PRO A 444 -1.39 33.02 16.85
CA PRO A 444 -0.57 34.14 16.43
C PRO A 444 -1.26 35.47 16.80
N GLU A 445 -0.50 36.56 16.80
CA GLU A 445 -1.12 37.89 16.82
C GLU A 445 -2.07 37.99 15.62
N LYS A 446 -3.33 38.34 15.84
CA LYS A 446 -4.29 38.46 14.76
C LYS A 446 -3.99 39.70 13.93
N ILE A 447 -3.33 39.51 12.80
CA ILE A 447 -3.04 40.55 11.81
C ILE A 447 -4.07 40.42 10.69
N GLU A 448 -5.08 41.29 10.69
CA GLU A 448 -5.99 41.42 9.53
C GLU A 448 -5.45 42.51 8.61
N ASP A 449 -4.37 42.20 7.89
CA ASP A 449 -3.92 42.98 6.76
C ASP A 449 -3.82 42.11 5.50
N ASN A 450 -4.22 42.69 4.38
CA ASN A 450 -4.09 42.09 3.07
C ASN A 450 -3.24 43.04 2.23
N ALA A 451 -1.96 42.71 2.07
CA ALA A 451 -0.96 43.58 1.46
C ALA A 451 -0.72 43.23 -0.01
N ALA A 452 -0.73 41.95 -0.35
CA ALA A 452 -0.44 41.44 -1.69
C ALA A 452 -1.04 40.04 -1.91
N TYR A 453 -0.65 39.40 -3.01
CA TYR A 453 -0.98 38.02 -3.36
C TYR A 453 0.28 37.22 -3.68
N LEU A 454 0.27 35.93 -3.37
CA LEU A 454 1.19 34.90 -3.83
C LEU A 454 0.48 34.09 -4.90
N MET A 455 1.16 33.79 -6.01
CA MET A 455 0.72 32.83 -7.01
C MET A 455 1.69 31.65 -7.04
N THR A 456 1.16 30.44 -6.94
CA THR A 456 1.86 29.18 -7.20
C THR A 456 1.55 28.74 -8.63
N TYR A 457 2.56 28.30 -9.39
CA TYR A 457 2.36 27.91 -10.78
C TYR A 457 3.49 27.00 -11.30
N PHE A 458 3.35 26.51 -12.52
CA PHE A 458 4.40 25.82 -13.29
C PHE A 458 4.42 26.31 -14.75
N HIS A 459 5.40 25.90 -15.57
CA HIS A 459 5.56 26.36 -16.97
C HIS A 459 5.06 25.36 -18.04
N GLY A 460 4.82 24.10 -17.65
CA GLY A 460 4.38 23.04 -18.56
C GLY A 460 5.49 22.21 -19.18
N GLU A 461 5.09 21.22 -19.97
CA GLU A 461 5.88 20.11 -20.49
C GLU A 461 6.87 20.44 -21.61
N ASN A 462 7.02 21.72 -21.97
CA ASN A 462 7.94 22.17 -23.02
C ASN A 462 9.38 22.38 -22.52
N TYR A 463 9.60 22.35 -21.20
CA TYR A 463 10.89 22.62 -20.58
C TYR A 463 11.32 21.49 -19.63
N PRO A 464 12.63 21.16 -19.54
CA PRO A 464 13.13 20.11 -18.66
C PRO A 464 12.75 20.25 -17.19
N ASP A 465 12.62 21.49 -16.73
CA ASP A 465 12.23 21.90 -15.38
C ASP A 465 10.85 22.59 -15.38
N GLY A 466 10.10 22.51 -16.48
CA GLY A 466 8.84 23.24 -16.64
C GLY A 466 7.71 22.70 -15.77
N GLU A 467 7.79 21.42 -15.42
CA GLU A 467 6.87 20.72 -14.51
C GLU A 467 7.47 20.71 -13.11
N GLN A 468 7.77 21.88 -12.56
CA GLN A 468 8.23 22.10 -11.18
C GLN A 468 7.56 23.37 -10.65
N ILE A 469 7.36 23.46 -9.33
CA ILE A 469 6.57 24.53 -8.73
C ILE A 469 7.39 25.82 -8.61
N ARG A 470 6.78 26.93 -9.00
CA ARG A 470 7.33 28.28 -9.03
C ARG A 470 6.37 29.23 -8.35
N PHE A 471 6.93 30.26 -7.71
CA PHE A 471 6.15 31.27 -7.00
C PHE A 471 6.33 32.65 -7.64
N ALA A 472 5.29 33.48 -7.58
CA ALA A 472 5.34 34.90 -7.89
C ALA A 472 4.50 35.68 -6.87
N TYR A 473 4.81 36.95 -6.66
CA TYR A 473 3.96 37.84 -5.86
C TYR A 473 3.50 39.05 -6.68
N SER A 474 2.35 39.60 -6.35
CA SER A 474 1.84 40.83 -6.99
C SER A 474 2.49 42.11 -6.43
N ASP A 475 2.46 43.21 -7.20
CA ASP A 475 2.88 44.54 -6.72
C ASP A 475 1.84 45.12 -5.76
N GLY A 476 1.93 44.72 -4.49
CA GLY A 476 0.89 44.97 -3.50
C GLY A 476 -0.44 44.34 -3.93
N ASN A 477 -1.55 45.07 -3.78
CA ASN A 477 -2.87 44.60 -4.20
C ASN A 477 -3.17 44.80 -5.70
N ASP A 478 -2.16 45.12 -6.52
CA ASP A 478 -2.30 45.19 -7.98
C ASP A 478 -2.12 43.81 -8.61
N VAL A 479 -3.24 43.15 -8.90
CA VAL A 479 -3.25 41.81 -9.53
C VAL A 479 -2.89 41.81 -11.01
N THR A 480 -2.61 42.99 -11.60
CA THR A 480 -2.17 43.09 -13.00
C THR A 480 -0.65 43.12 -13.15
N GLU A 481 0.11 43.25 -12.06
CA GLU A 481 1.58 43.29 -12.09
C GLU A 481 2.17 42.26 -11.12
N TRP A 482 2.95 41.31 -11.65
CA TRP A 482 3.52 40.21 -10.88
C TRP A 482 5.05 40.12 -11.01
N HIS A 483 5.68 39.67 -9.93
CA HIS A 483 7.12 39.50 -9.82
C HIS A 483 7.46 38.05 -9.48
N ALA A 484 8.13 37.36 -10.39
CA ALA A 484 8.59 36.00 -10.18
C ALA A 484 9.62 35.94 -9.03
N ILE A 485 9.43 34.99 -8.11
CA ILE A 485 10.38 34.67 -7.04
C ILE A 485 11.49 33.78 -7.62
N ASN A 486 12.67 33.78 -6.97
CA ASN A 486 13.83 32.99 -7.39
C ASN A 486 14.30 33.26 -8.84
N ASN A 487 14.13 34.50 -9.33
CA ASN A 487 14.38 34.86 -10.75
C ASN A 487 13.56 34.02 -11.75
N GLY A 488 12.43 33.47 -11.30
CA GLY A 488 11.59 32.58 -12.10
C GLY A 488 12.06 31.13 -12.14
N ASP A 489 13.14 30.75 -11.44
CA ASP A 489 13.58 29.34 -11.29
C ASP A 489 12.65 28.57 -10.32
N PRO A 490 12.63 27.21 -10.35
CA PRO A 490 11.77 26.44 -9.46
C PRO A 490 12.06 26.72 -7.99
N VAL A 491 11.00 26.70 -7.19
CA VAL A 491 11.01 26.89 -5.74
C VAL A 491 10.92 25.54 -5.03
N LEU A 492 9.98 24.70 -5.46
CA LEU A 492 9.86 23.32 -5.00
C LEU A 492 10.05 22.38 -6.19
N THR A 493 10.85 21.34 -5.98
CA THR A 493 11.16 20.35 -7.01
C THR A 493 10.85 18.94 -6.52
N SER A 494 10.49 18.06 -7.45
CA SER A 494 10.21 16.65 -7.13
C SER A 494 11.42 15.75 -7.36
N SER A 495 11.68 14.88 -6.38
CA SER A 495 12.60 13.74 -6.51
C SER A 495 11.90 12.38 -6.35
N LEU A 496 10.60 12.39 -6.04
CA LEU A 496 9.74 11.22 -5.85
C LEU A 496 8.79 11.05 -7.04
N GLY A 497 8.17 9.87 -7.13
CA GLY A 497 7.14 9.59 -8.14
C GLY A 497 7.62 9.77 -9.58
N GLU A 498 6.79 10.41 -10.41
CA GLU A 498 7.10 10.76 -11.79
C GLU A 498 8.15 11.87 -11.91
N GLN A 499 8.48 12.55 -10.81
CA GLN A 499 9.45 13.65 -10.74
C GLN A 499 9.02 14.92 -11.51
N GLY A 500 7.74 15.07 -11.80
CA GLY A 500 7.13 16.29 -12.31
C GLY A 500 6.04 16.77 -11.36
N LEU A 501 5.95 18.09 -11.19
CA LEU A 501 4.95 18.75 -10.35
C LEU A 501 4.13 19.68 -11.23
N ARG A 502 2.81 19.48 -11.18
CA ARG A 502 1.83 20.28 -11.92
C ARG A 502 0.71 20.70 -10.96
N ASP A 503 -0.01 21.75 -11.35
CA ASP A 503 -1.27 22.15 -10.74
C ASP A 503 -1.17 22.34 -9.20
N PRO A 504 -0.29 23.25 -8.70
CA PRO A 504 -0.11 23.44 -7.28
C PRO A 504 -1.26 24.20 -6.62
N SER A 505 -1.94 23.58 -5.66
CA SER A 505 -2.93 24.21 -4.77
C SER A 505 -2.32 24.54 -3.41
N ILE A 506 -2.62 25.72 -2.87
CA ILE A 506 -2.08 26.22 -1.60
C ILE A 506 -3.19 26.77 -0.70
N ILE A 507 -3.32 26.20 0.49
CA ILE A 507 -4.28 26.66 1.49
C ILE A 507 -3.58 27.15 2.76
N ARG A 508 -4.07 28.29 3.29
CA ARG A 508 -3.77 28.74 4.65
C ARG A 508 -4.74 28.06 5.61
N SER A 509 -4.22 27.49 6.69
CA SER A 509 -5.05 26.90 7.75
C SER A 509 -6.02 27.94 8.33
N PRO A 510 -7.19 27.52 8.83
CA PRO A 510 -8.19 28.45 9.38
C PRO A 510 -7.68 29.23 10.60
N GLU A 511 -6.66 28.73 11.30
CA GLU A 511 -5.99 29.43 12.40
C GLU A 511 -5.02 30.52 11.93
N GLY A 512 -4.63 30.50 10.66
CA GLY A 512 -3.98 31.59 9.95
C GLY A 512 -2.45 31.52 9.86
N ASP A 513 -1.79 30.57 10.54
CA ASP A 513 -0.33 30.52 10.70
C ASP A 513 0.32 29.20 10.22
N LYS A 514 -0.39 28.41 9.43
CA LYS A 514 0.15 27.24 8.73
C LYS A 514 -0.35 27.21 7.29
N PHE A 515 0.46 26.67 6.39
CA PHE A 515 0.21 26.56 4.97
C PHE A 515 0.45 25.13 4.50
N TYR A 516 -0.41 24.65 3.62
CA TYR A 516 -0.27 23.37 2.96
C TYR A 516 -0.23 23.61 1.46
N LEU A 517 0.73 23.01 0.77
CA LEU A 517 0.83 23.03 -0.69
C LEU A 517 0.75 21.60 -1.21
N LEU A 518 -0.17 21.37 -2.13
CA LEU A 518 -0.40 20.11 -2.80
C LEU A 518 -0.08 20.28 -4.29
N ALA A 519 0.35 19.21 -4.96
CA ALA A 519 0.57 19.21 -6.39
C ALA A 519 0.35 17.82 -6.99
N THR A 520 0.03 17.79 -8.29
CA THR A 520 -0.02 16.57 -9.09
C THR A 520 1.39 16.01 -9.32
N ASP A 521 1.56 14.71 -9.08
CA ASP A 521 2.75 13.96 -9.49
C ASP A 521 2.62 13.54 -10.96
N LEU A 522 3.13 14.36 -11.88
CA LEU A 522 3.05 14.09 -13.31
C LEU A 522 4.21 14.70 -14.08
N LYS A 523 4.88 13.86 -14.88
CA LYS A 523 5.92 14.28 -15.81
C LYS A 523 5.62 13.88 -17.25
N VAL A 524 5.27 14.87 -18.07
CA VAL A 524 5.05 14.73 -19.51
C VAL A 524 6.30 15.15 -20.29
N TYR A 525 7.17 16.01 -19.73
CA TYR A 525 8.42 16.38 -20.39
C TYR A 525 9.26 15.14 -20.69
N GLY A 526 9.64 14.97 -21.95
CA GLY A 526 10.49 13.87 -22.40
C GLY A 526 9.73 12.58 -22.76
N THR A 527 8.40 12.52 -22.60
CA THR A 527 7.58 11.37 -23.03
C THR A 527 7.18 11.42 -24.51
N GLY A 528 7.41 12.57 -25.18
CA GLY A 528 6.93 12.81 -26.55
C GLY A 528 5.47 13.25 -26.61
N GLY A 529 4.85 13.60 -25.48
CA GLY A 529 3.45 14.00 -25.40
C GLY A 529 2.50 12.79 -25.43
N ASP A 530 2.91 11.67 -24.85
CA ASP A 530 2.08 10.46 -24.73
C ASP A 530 0.99 10.62 -23.67
N TRP A 531 -0.03 11.40 -24.03
CA TRP A 531 -1.16 11.69 -23.16
C TRP A 531 -2.03 10.45 -22.87
N ALA A 532 -2.02 9.45 -23.76
CA ALA A 532 -2.74 8.19 -23.54
C ALA A 532 -2.14 7.43 -22.34
N ARG A 533 -0.81 7.33 -22.27
CA ARG A 533 -0.10 6.79 -21.10
C ARG A 533 -0.33 7.64 -19.86
N THR A 534 -0.20 8.96 -20.00
CA THR A 534 -0.35 9.90 -18.87
C THR A 534 -1.72 9.81 -18.20
N VAL A 535 -2.81 9.69 -18.98
CA VAL A 535 -4.15 9.48 -18.40
C VAL A 535 -4.28 8.08 -17.81
N ARG A 536 -3.88 7.04 -18.53
CA ARG A 536 -4.21 5.65 -18.13
C ARG A 536 -3.31 5.10 -17.03
N GLU A 537 -2.04 5.48 -17.03
CA GLU A 537 -0.97 5.01 -16.13
C GLU A 537 -0.42 6.15 -15.26
N GLY A 538 -1.19 7.22 -15.07
CA GLY A 538 -0.77 8.36 -14.25
C GLY A 538 -0.64 7.98 -12.77
N SER A 539 0.14 8.78 -12.05
CA SER A 539 0.31 8.62 -10.60
C SER A 539 -1.04 8.69 -9.88
N ASN A 540 -1.22 7.78 -8.91
CA ASN A 540 -2.35 7.78 -7.98
C ASN A 540 -2.07 8.63 -6.71
N SER A 541 -0.94 9.36 -6.69
CA SER A 541 -0.47 10.09 -5.52
C SER A 541 -0.50 11.61 -5.66
N LEU A 542 -0.60 12.29 -4.52
CA LEU A 542 -0.39 13.72 -4.34
C LEU A 542 1.01 13.98 -3.78
N MET A 543 1.57 15.12 -4.16
CA MET A 543 2.80 15.65 -3.58
C MET A 543 2.46 16.76 -2.60
N ILE A 544 2.90 16.66 -1.34
CA ILE A 544 2.47 17.55 -0.26
C ILE A 544 3.67 18.14 0.48
N TRP A 545 3.58 19.45 0.74
CA TRP A 545 4.48 20.21 1.60
C TRP A 545 3.69 21.04 2.60
N GLU A 546 4.31 21.37 3.72
CA GLU A 546 3.76 22.31 4.71
C GLU A 546 4.78 23.38 5.11
N SER A 547 4.28 24.54 5.50
CA SER A 547 5.10 25.67 5.97
C SER A 547 4.35 26.46 7.04
N THR A 548 5.09 27.19 7.89
CA THR A 548 4.52 28.18 8.83
C THR A 548 4.90 29.61 8.46
N ASP A 549 5.68 29.82 7.39
CA ASP A 549 6.18 31.13 7.00
C ASP A 549 6.28 31.37 5.48
N LEU A 550 5.77 30.43 4.66
CA LEU A 550 5.82 30.43 3.19
C LEU A 550 7.23 30.38 2.58
N VAL A 551 8.28 30.33 3.40
CA VAL A 551 9.68 30.31 2.96
C VAL A 551 10.29 28.94 3.21
N ASN A 552 10.15 28.44 4.44
CA ASN A 552 10.65 27.15 4.87
C ASN A 552 9.55 26.11 4.70
N TRP A 553 9.72 25.25 3.70
CA TRP A 553 8.80 24.15 3.42
C TRP A 553 9.36 22.85 3.98
N SER A 554 8.48 21.96 4.44
CA SER A 554 8.83 20.60 4.85
C SER A 554 9.54 19.82 3.75
N GLU A 555 10.05 18.63 4.06
CA GLU A 555 10.42 17.69 3.00
C GLU A 555 9.20 17.31 2.14
N GLN A 556 9.47 16.92 0.90
CA GLN A 556 8.46 16.43 -0.04
C GLN A 556 7.85 15.14 0.49
N ARG A 557 6.51 15.08 0.56
CA ARG A 557 5.77 13.84 0.84
C ARG A 557 4.98 13.41 -0.38
N MET A 558 5.04 12.12 -0.71
CA MET A 558 4.20 11.49 -1.73
C MET A 558 3.14 10.67 -1.00
N VAL A 559 1.87 10.98 -1.23
CA VAL A 559 0.73 10.34 -0.56
C VAL A 559 -0.21 9.75 -1.59
N GLU A 560 -0.35 8.44 -1.63
CA GLU A 560 -1.32 7.75 -2.47
C GLU A 560 -2.73 7.93 -1.91
N VAL A 561 -3.64 8.46 -2.72
CA VAL A 561 -5.01 8.80 -2.30
C VAL A 561 -6.09 8.20 -3.20
N SER A 562 -5.70 7.72 -4.38
CA SER A 562 -6.60 7.15 -5.38
C SER A 562 -6.59 5.62 -5.34
N GLN A 563 -7.72 5.01 -5.73
CA GLN A 563 -7.85 3.55 -5.83
C GLN A 563 -7.09 2.98 -7.05
N PRO A 564 -6.76 1.68 -7.09
CA PRO A 564 -6.12 1.05 -8.25
C PRO A 564 -6.91 1.15 -9.55
N GLU A 565 -8.25 1.18 -9.47
CA GLU A 565 -9.16 1.37 -10.60
C GLU A 565 -9.15 2.81 -11.13
N ALA A 566 -8.63 3.76 -10.35
CA ALA A 566 -8.45 5.14 -10.78
C ALA A 566 -7.16 5.29 -11.57
N ALA A 567 -7.20 6.05 -12.65
CA ALA A 567 -6.11 6.12 -13.62
C ALA A 567 -5.03 7.16 -13.28
N MET A 568 -5.43 8.25 -12.64
CA MET A 568 -4.56 9.36 -12.26
C MET A 568 -5.18 10.26 -11.16
N THR A 569 -4.35 11.03 -10.45
CA THR A 569 -4.75 12.00 -9.43
C THR A 569 -4.30 13.42 -9.83
N TRP A 570 -5.12 14.14 -10.59
CA TRP A 570 -4.72 15.42 -11.22
C TRP A 570 -5.41 16.66 -10.65
N ALA A 571 -4.72 17.79 -10.70
CA ALA A 571 -5.22 19.09 -10.24
C ALA A 571 -5.89 19.04 -8.86
N PRO A 572 -5.14 18.70 -7.80
CA PRO A 572 -5.69 18.68 -6.46
C PRO A 572 -6.06 20.09 -6.02
N GLU A 573 -7.24 20.25 -5.45
CA GLU A 573 -7.68 21.44 -4.75
C GLU A 573 -8.06 21.13 -3.31
N VAL A 574 -8.09 22.15 -2.44
CA VAL A 574 -8.41 21.99 -1.03
C VAL A 574 -9.48 22.97 -0.57
N TYR A 575 -10.50 22.44 0.11
CA TYR A 575 -11.55 23.21 0.75
C TYR A 575 -11.57 22.89 2.25
N TYR A 576 -11.82 23.87 3.12
CA TYR A 576 -11.92 23.63 4.57
C TYR A 576 -13.38 23.60 5.03
N ASP A 577 -13.82 22.46 5.58
CA ASP A 577 -15.15 22.30 6.16
C ASP A 577 -15.16 22.80 7.60
N HIS A 578 -15.70 24.00 7.81
CA HIS A 578 -15.82 24.61 9.14
C HIS A 578 -16.76 23.85 10.09
N ASP A 579 -17.69 23.04 9.60
CA ASP A 579 -18.63 22.30 10.43
C ASP A 579 -18.00 21.04 11.02
N THR A 580 -17.13 20.36 10.27
CA THR A 580 -16.43 19.14 10.74
C THR A 580 -15.00 19.39 11.22
N GLY A 581 -14.42 20.54 10.83
CA GLY A 581 -13.05 20.91 11.11
C GLY A 581 -12.03 20.10 10.31
N GLU A 582 -12.39 19.67 9.10
CA GLU A 582 -11.60 18.82 8.20
C GLU A 582 -11.28 19.55 6.90
N TYR A 583 -10.16 19.21 6.27
CA TYR A 583 -9.86 19.57 4.90
C TYR A 583 -10.49 18.53 3.96
N ILE A 584 -11.13 19.02 2.90
CA ILE A 584 -11.62 18.24 1.78
C ILE A 584 -10.63 18.46 0.64
N VAL A 585 -9.87 17.42 0.29
CA VAL A 585 -8.95 17.43 -0.84
C VAL A 585 -9.63 16.74 -2.00
N TYR A 586 -9.70 17.39 -3.16
CA TYR A 586 -10.44 16.90 -4.32
C TYR A 586 -9.65 17.09 -5.60
N TRP A 587 -9.83 16.18 -6.58
CA TRP A 587 -8.98 16.08 -7.76
C TRP A 587 -9.74 15.45 -8.93
N SER A 588 -9.18 15.55 -10.13
CA SER A 588 -9.72 14.91 -11.33
C SER A 588 -9.13 13.52 -11.55
N SER A 589 -9.97 12.56 -11.95
CA SER A 589 -9.54 11.19 -12.21
C SER A 589 -10.43 10.45 -13.21
N PHE A 590 -9.84 9.66 -14.10
CA PHE A 590 -10.54 8.57 -14.77
C PHE A 590 -10.73 7.44 -13.77
N VAL A 591 -11.97 6.99 -13.57
CA VAL A 591 -12.26 5.85 -12.68
C VAL A 591 -12.93 4.75 -13.49
N TYR A 592 -12.25 3.62 -13.60
CA TYR A 592 -12.74 2.43 -14.32
C TYR A 592 -13.56 1.54 -13.39
N ASP A 593 -14.37 0.65 -13.98
CA ASP A 593 -15.18 -0.31 -13.21
C ASP A 593 -14.30 -1.38 -12.54
N SER A 594 -13.11 -1.64 -13.10
CA SER A 594 -12.11 -2.54 -12.53
C SER A 594 -10.68 -2.20 -13.00
N VAL A 595 -9.68 -2.75 -12.32
CA VAL A 595 -8.27 -2.69 -12.76
C VAL A 595 -8.08 -3.38 -14.11
N ALA A 596 -8.82 -4.47 -14.36
CA ALA A 596 -8.79 -5.16 -15.65
C ALA A 596 -9.29 -4.24 -16.77
N ASP A 597 -10.37 -3.49 -16.57
CA ASP A 597 -10.87 -2.53 -17.55
C ASP A 597 -9.89 -1.39 -17.79
N ARG A 598 -9.22 -0.91 -16.74
CA ARG A 598 -8.15 0.10 -16.84
C ARG A 598 -7.02 -0.34 -17.77
N TYR A 599 -6.60 -1.60 -17.73
CA TYR A 599 -5.48 -2.09 -18.56
C TYR A 599 -5.91 -2.86 -19.82
N GLY A 600 -7.18 -3.25 -19.92
CA GLY A 600 -7.78 -4.03 -21.01
C GLY A 600 -8.47 -3.19 -22.09
N GLY A 601 -8.23 -1.89 -22.13
CA GLY A 601 -8.81 -1.00 -23.15
C GLY A 601 -10.22 -0.49 -22.83
N GLY A 602 -10.69 -0.62 -21.59
CA GLY A 602 -11.94 -0.04 -21.13
C GLY A 602 -11.96 1.48 -21.33
N SER A 603 -13.17 2.03 -21.52
CA SER A 603 -13.40 3.47 -21.60
C SER A 603 -13.78 4.03 -20.23
N SER A 604 -13.27 5.21 -19.91
CA SER A 604 -13.70 6.02 -18.77
C SER A 604 -13.60 7.49 -19.16
N TYR A 605 -13.96 8.37 -18.24
CA TYR A 605 -13.88 9.83 -18.37
C TYR A 605 -13.54 10.43 -17.01
N ASN A 606 -13.11 11.70 -16.99
CA ASN A 606 -12.78 12.39 -15.76
C ASN A 606 -14.00 12.65 -14.88
N ARG A 607 -13.87 12.30 -13.61
CA ARG A 607 -14.76 12.69 -12.51
C ARG A 607 -13.97 13.49 -11.50
N ILE A 608 -14.66 14.30 -10.70
CA ILE A 608 -14.05 14.93 -9.53
C ILE A 608 -14.20 13.98 -8.35
N MET A 609 -13.07 13.53 -7.82
CA MET A 609 -12.95 12.66 -6.65
C MET A 609 -12.55 13.50 -5.44
N TYR A 610 -12.82 13.03 -4.23
CA TYR A 610 -12.40 13.69 -3.00
C TYR A 610 -12.08 12.72 -1.87
N ALA A 611 -11.22 13.15 -0.95
CA ALA A 611 -10.97 12.53 0.34
C ALA A 611 -10.88 13.61 1.42
N LYS A 612 -11.16 13.25 2.67
CA LYS A 612 -11.06 14.15 3.82
C LYS A 612 -9.80 13.88 4.63
N THR A 613 -9.24 14.92 5.23
CA THR A 613 -8.09 14.82 6.13
C THR A 613 -8.11 15.91 7.20
N ARG A 614 -7.48 15.66 8.34
CA ARG A 614 -7.18 16.70 9.35
C ARG A 614 -5.70 17.10 9.36
N ASP A 615 -4.81 16.26 8.85
CA ASP A 615 -3.36 16.39 9.01
C ASP A 615 -2.58 16.29 7.69
N PHE A 616 -3.22 15.97 6.57
CA PHE A 616 -2.59 15.67 5.28
C PHE A 616 -1.62 14.49 5.31
N TYR A 617 -1.73 13.60 6.29
CA TYR A 617 -1.07 12.29 6.32
C TYR A 617 -2.09 11.18 6.17
N ASN A 618 -3.21 11.32 6.88
CA ASN A 618 -4.29 10.35 6.90
C ASN A 618 -5.46 10.89 6.10
N PHE A 619 -5.86 10.16 5.07
CA PHE A 619 -6.98 10.49 4.19
C PHE A 619 -8.07 9.43 4.35
N THR A 620 -9.33 9.86 4.29
CA THR A 620 -10.44 8.91 4.14
C THR A 620 -10.37 8.23 2.78
N GLU A 621 -11.04 7.10 2.64
CA GLU A 621 -11.25 6.48 1.33
C GLU A 621 -11.84 7.49 0.33
N PRO A 622 -11.32 7.56 -0.91
CA PRO A 622 -11.79 8.50 -1.92
C PRO A 622 -13.24 8.20 -2.34
N GLN A 623 -14.00 9.26 -2.58
CA GLN A 623 -15.38 9.22 -3.06
C GLN A 623 -15.57 10.16 -4.24
N THR A 624 -16.60 9.92 -5.06
CA THR A 624 -16.97 10.83 -6.14
C THR A 624 -17.62 12.09 -5.57
N LEU A 625 -17.06 13.26 -5.86
CA LEU A 625 -17.64 14.57 -5.54
C LEU A 625 -18.60 15.05 -6.64
N LEU A 626 -18.17 14.93 -7.91
CA LEU A 626 -18.93 15.38 -9.06
C LEU A 626 -18.73 14.41 -10.24
N ASP A 627 -19.85 13.97 -10.81
CA ASP A 627 -19.90 13.16 -12.02
C ASP A 627 -21.10 13.60 -12.85
N LEU A 628 -20.82 14.14 -14.05
CA LEU A 628 -21.84 14.57 -15.00
C LEU A 628 -22.08 13.56 -16.14
N GLY A 629 -21.40 12.41 -16.12
CA GLY A 629 -21.49 11.36 -17.14
C GLY A 629 -20.51 11.48 -18.31
N HIS A 630 -19.60 12.46 -18.27
CA HIS A 630 -18.60 12.79 -19.29
C HIS A 630 -17.43 13.58 -18.66
N ASP A 631 -16.39 13.88 -19.45
CA ASP A 631 -15.17 14.55 -18.98
C ASP A 631 -15.40 15.93 -18.34
N ILE A 632 -15.05 16.02 -17.06
CA ILE A 632 -14.95 17.27 -16.30
C ILE A 632 -13.64 17.29 -15.49
N LEU A 633 -13.02 18.45 -15.38
CA LEU A 633 -11.66 18.61 -14.85
C LEU A 633 -11.54 19.90 -14.05
N ASP A 634 -10.43 20.04 -13.31
CA ASP A 634 -9.93 21.31 -12.78
C ASP A 634 -11.02 22.12 -12.05
N THR A 635 -11.60 21.51 -11.01
CA THR A 635 -12.65 22.15 -10.24
C THR A 635 -12.05 22.95 -9.11
N VAL A 636 -12.49 24.20 -8.95
CA VAL A 636 -12.19 25.05 -7.78
C VAL A 636 -13.49 25.59 -7.18
N ALA A 637 -13.51 25.84 -5.88
CA ALA A 637 -14.69 26.31 -5.15
C ALA A 637 -14.36 27.47 -4.20
N ILE A 638 -15.29 28.43 -4.07
CA ILE A 638 -15.18 29.54 -3.13
C ILE A 638 -16.49 29.82 -2.40
N ASP A 639 -16.39 30.12 -1.10
CA ASP A 639 -17.52 30.55 -0.27
C ASP A 639 -17.77 32.05 -0.41
N TYR A 640 -19.02 32.44 -0.64
CA TYR A 640 -19.43 33.84 -0.64
C TYR A 640 -20.92 34.01 -0.37
N ASN A 641 -21.28 34.85 0.61
CA ASN A 641 -22.67 35.16 1.00
C ASN A 641 -23.53 33.90 1.26
N ASP A 642 -23.06 33.01 2.13
CA ASP A 642 -23.73 31.76 2.51
C ASP A 642 -23.99 30.80 1.32
N LYS A 643 -23.17 30.91 0.25
CA LYS A 643 -23.21 30.07 -0.94
C LYS A 643 -21.81 29.58 -1.28
N VAL A 644 -21.75 28.46 -1.98
CA VAL A 644 -20.53 27.93 -2.60
C VAL A 644 -20.65 28.11 -4.10
N TYR A 645 -19.67 28.75 -4.72
CA TYR A 645 -19.55 28.87 -6.18
C TYR A 645 -18.44 27.95 -6.65
N ARG A 646 -18.70 27.11 -7.65
CA ARG A 646 -17.65 26.27 -8.26
C ARG A 646 -17.42 26.66 -9.71
N PHE A 647 -16.19 26.45 -10.14
CA PHE A 647 -15.72 26.65 -11.51
C PHE A 647 -15.04 25.36 -11.95
N THR A 648 -15.49 24.82 -13.07
CA THR A 648 -15.04 23.50 -13.54
C THR A 648 -14.83 23.56 -15.05
N LYS A 649 -13.75 22.93 -15.54
CA LYS A 649 -13.53 22.74 -16.96
C LYS A 649 -14.46 21.64 -17.48
N GLY A 650 -15.17 21.92 -18.58
CA GLY A 650 -16.05 20.97 -19.26
C GLY A 650 -17.37 21.64 -19.66
N THR A 651 -18.41 20.84 -19.84
CA THR A 651 -19.77 21.35 -20.10
C THR A 651 -20.83 20.65 -19.26
N TYR A 652 -21.96 21.31 -19.05
CA TYR A 652 -23.10 20.81 -18.30
C TYR A 652 -24.13 20.24 -19.31
N PHE A 653 -23.82 19.08 -19.89
CA PHE A 653 -24.29 18.55 -21.19
C PHE A 653 -25.80 18.40 -21.51
N THR A 654 -26.77 18.76 -20.67
CA THR A 654 -28.09 18.11 -20.80
C THR A 654 -29.05 18.62 -21.88
N GLU A 655 -28.96 19.87 -22.37
CA GLU A 655 -29.94 20.41 -23.37
C GLU A 655 -29.33 20.84 -24.71
N LYS A 656 -28.07 21.30 -24.73
CA LYS A 656 -27.45 21.90 -25.92
C LYS A 656 -26.98 20.85 -26.92
N GLU A 657 -26.45 19.72 -26.45
CA GLU A 657 -26.06 18.58 -27.28
C GLU A 657 -27.28 17.98 -27.99
N LEU A 658 -28.38 17.76 -27.28
CA LEU A 658 -29.66 17.31 -27.84
C LEU A 658 -30.24 18.29 -28.89
N SER A 659 -29.83 19.55 -28.84
CA SER A 659 -30.22 20.59 -29.79
C SER A 659 -29.25 20.76 -30.97
N GLY A 660 -28.14 20.01 -30.99
CA GLY A 660 -27.09 20.12 -32.02
C GLY A 660 -26.33 21.45 -31.99
N GLN A 661 -26.30 22.12 -30.84
CA GLN A 661 -25.48 23.32 -30.64
C GLN A 661 -24.03 22.92 -30.37
N GLU A 662 -23.09 23.74 -30.86
CA GLU A 662 -21.67 23.61 -30.56
C GLU A 662 -21.45 23.57 -29.04
N ILE A 663 -20.92 22.45 -28.57
CA ILE A 663 -20.56 22.20 -27.17
C ILE A 663 -19.16 22.78 -27.01
N ARG A 664 -19.01 23.73 -26.08
CA ARG A 664 -17.79 24.53 -25.94
C ARG A 664 -17.11 24.15 -24.64
N GLU A 665 -16.07 23.32 -24.73
CA GLU A 665 -15.25 22.82 -23.61
C GLU A 665 -14.37 23.94 -23.03
N HIS A 666 -14.98 24.78 -22.19
CA HIS A 666 -14.35 25.87 -21.44
C HIS A 666 -14.77 25.74 -19.95
N ILE A 667 -14.72 26.84 -19.19
CA ILE A 667 -15.11 26.85 -17.79
C ILE A 667 -16.63 27.07 -17.67
N PHE A 668 -17.30 26.27 -16.85
CA PHE A 668 -18.65 26.55 -16.36
C PHE A 668 -18.62 26.92 -14.88
N GLN A 669 -19.61 27.70 -14.47
CA GLN A 669 -19.84 28.12 -13.08
C GLN A 669 -21.19 27.61 -12.61
N ASP A 670 -21.23 26.99 -11.43
CA ASP A 670 -22.44 26.59 -10.72
C ASP A 670 -22.44 27.10 -9.26
N VAL A 671 -23.59 27.01 -8.59
CA VAL A 671 -23.77 27.52 -7.22
C VAL A 671 -24.60 26.58 -6.36
N GLY A 672 -24.18 26.38 -5.11
CA GLY A 672 -24.82 25.52 -4.12
C GLY A 672 -24.97 26.19 -2.75
N ASP A 673 -25.78 25.59 -1.87
CA ASP A 673 -25.94 26.02 -0.46
C ASP A 673 -24.81 25.53 0.45
N SER A 674 -24.08 24.50 0.05
CA SER A 674 -22.92 23.93 0.76
C SER A 674 -22.02 23.17 -0.20
N PHE A 675 -20.79 22.85 0.22
CA PHE A 675 -19.81 22.17 -0.63
C PHE A 675 -20.28 20.80 -1.15
N PHE A 676 -20.97 20.03 -0.31
CA PHE A 676 -21.60 18.74 -0.68
C PHE A 676 -23.08 18.86 -1.05
N GLY A 677 -23.60 20.07 -1.23
CA GLY A 677 -25.00 20.32 -1.57
C GLY A 677 -25.32 20.04 -3.04
N ASP A 678 -26.60 20.21 -3.39
CA ASP A 678 -27.00 20.27 -4.80
C ASP A 678 -26.57 21.61 -5.40
N PHE A 679 -26.04 21.58 -6.63
CA PHE A 679 -25.59 22.78 -7.35
C PHE A 679 -26.47 23.08 -8.57
N GLU A 680 -26.73 24.35 -8.80
CA GLU A 680 -27.44 24.87 -9.96
C GLU A 680 -26.45 25.58 -10.91
N LEU A 681 -26.49 25.21 -12.19
CA LEU A 681 -25.69 25.88 -13.22
C LEU A 681 -26.03 27.37 -13.33
N VAL A 682 -25.02 28.23 -13.26
CA VAL A 682 -25.15 29.69 -13.45
C VAL A 682 -24.80 30.07 -14.89
N LYS A 683 -23.65 29.61 -15.39
CA LYS A 683 -23.15 29.96 -16.74
C LYS A 683 -22.17 28.93 -17.26
N GLU A 684 -22.20 28.69 -18.57
CA GLU A 684 -21.19 27.91 -19.29
C GLU A 684 -20.38 28.80 -20.24
N GLY A 685 -19.20 28.33 -20.64
CA GLY A 685 -18.39 29.00 -21.66
C GLY A 685 -17.73 30.29 -21.17
N ILE A 686 -17.34 30.35 -19.90
CA ILE A 686 -16.58 31.48 -19.36
C ILE A 686 -15.20 31.51 -20.05
N GLY A 687 -14.79 32.70 -20.51
CA GLY A 687 -13.53 32.92 -21.24
C GLY A 687 -13.60 32.66 -22.74
N MET A 688 -14.60 31.94 -23.23
CA MET A 688 -14.68 31.50 -24.63
C MET A 688 -14.77 32.62 -25.69
N ASP A 689 -15.29 33.79 -25.33
CA ASP A 689 -15.30 34.94 -26.25
C ASP A 689 -13.89 35.53 -26.46
N GLU A 690 -12.92 35.18 -25.61
CA GLU A 690 -11.58 35.77 -25.52
C GLU A 690 -10.43 34.75 -25.65
N LEU A 691 -10.71 33.46 -25.40
CA LEU A 691 -9.74 32.36 -25.35
C LEU A 691 -10.09 31.28 -26.40
N ASP A 692 -9.06 30.75 -27.07
CA ASP A 692 -9.23 29.62 -28.00
C ASP A 692 -9.72 28.36 -27.27
N HIS A 693 -9.21 28.12 -26.06
CA HIS A 693 -9.56 27.04 -25.13
C HIS A 693 -9.15 27.46 -23.71
N GLY A 694 -9.74 26.88 -22.67
CA GLY A 694 -9.44 27.24 -21.28
C GLY A 694 -9.60 26.08 -20.31
N GLU A 695 -8.65 25.94 -19.39
CA GLU A 695 -8.65 24.97 -18.28
C GLU A 695 -8.11 25.62 -17.00
N GLY A 696 -7.93 24.83 -15.93
CA GLY A 696 -7.23 25.26 -14.73
C GLY A 696 -7.76 26.54 -14.09
N ALA A 697 -9.08 26.66 -13.98
CA ALA A 697 -9.72 27.85 -13.43
C ALA A 697 -9.29 28.07 -11.99
N GLU A 698 -8.84 29.28 -11.65
CA GLU A 698 -8.45 29.65 -10.29
C GLU A 698 -9.16 30.94 -9.86
N ILE A 699 -9.88 30.89 -8.72
CA ILE A 699 -10.81 31.94 -8.27
C ILE A 699 -10.37 32.52 -6.92
N PHE A 700 -10.11 33.82 -6.90
CA PHE A 700 -9.73 34.50 -5.66
C PHE A 700 -10.39 35.87 -5.50
N LYS A 701 -10.52 36.30 -4.23
CA LYS A 701 -11.22 37.53 -3.85
C LYS A 701 -10.29 38.75 -3.88
N SER A 702 -10.83 39.91 -4.21
CA SER A 702 -10.11 41.18 -4.03
C SER A 702 -9.85 41.48 -2.56
N ASN A 703 -8.61 41.83 -2.24
CA ASN A 703 -8.14 42.25 -0.93
C ASN A 703 -8.69 43.63 -0.54
N THR A 704 -9.17 44.41 -1.52
CA THR A 704 -9.53 45.82 -1.34
C THR A 704 -11.00 46.13 -1.63
N GLU A 705 -11.71 45.23 -2.32
CA GLU A 705 -13.10 45.44 -2.75
C GLU A 705 -13.94 44.20 -2.41
N GLU A 706 -14.89 44.36 -1.48
CA GLU A 706 -15.66 43.26 -0.85
C GLU A 706 -16.38 42.33 -1.84
N ASP A 707 -16.94 42.88 -2.92
CA ASP A 707 -17.75 42.12 -3.88
C ASP A 707 -16.98 41.80 -5.16
N LYS A 708 -15.68 42.08 -5.21
CA LYS A 708 -14.85 41.90 -6.41
C LYS A 708 -14.06 40.58 -6.35
N PHE A 709 -14.09 39.86 -7.46
CA PHE A 709 -13.43 38.58 -7.65
C PHE A 709 -12.61 38.57 -8.93
N TYR A 710 -11.57 37.76 -8.92
CA TYR A 710 -10.67 37.51 -10.04
C TYR A 710 -10.71 36.03 -10.39
N LEU A 711 -10.70 35.72 -11.68
CA LEU A 711 -10.67 34.35 -12.19
C LEU A 711 -9.54 34.23 -13.20
N LEU A 712 -8.52 33.44 -12.87
CA LEU A 712 -7.49 33.05 -13.81
C LEU A 712 -7.97 31.84 -14.60
N ILE A 713 -7.76 31.86 -15.92
CA ILE A 713 -8.08 30.72 -16.81
C ILE A 713 -6.84 30.41 -17.65
N ASP A 714 -6.36 29.16 -17.58
CA ASP A 714 -5.17 28.68 -18.28
C ASP A 714 -5.51 28.41 -19.75
N GLU A 715 -5.00 29.24 -20.64
CA GLU A 715 -5.04 28.99 -22.08
C GLU A 715 -3.91 28.00 -22.45
N PHE A 716 -4.21 26.72 -22.22
CA PHE A 716 -3.25 25.63 -22.21
C PHE A 716 -2.54 25.34 -23.54
N GLY A 717 -1.57 24.42 -23.51
CA GLY A 717 -0.77 24.04 -24.68
C GLY A 717 0.12 25.18 -25.21
N ASN A 718 -0.09 25.56 -26.47
CA ASN A 718 0.67 26.66 -27.11
C ASN A 718 0.12 28.06 -26.81
N GLY A 719 -0.95 28.16 -26.01
CA GLY A 719 -1.56 29.43 -25.62
C GLY A 719 -0.67 30.28 -24.71
N ARG A 720 -1.27 31.36 -24.18
CA ARG A 720 -0.58 32.37 -23.36
C ARG A 720 -0.18 31.85 -21.96
N GLY A 721 -0.74 30.73 -21.50
CA GLY A 721 -0.83 30.40 -20.09
C GLY A 721 -2.01 31.13 -19.46
N TYR A 722 -1.91 31.50 -18.18
CA TYR A 722 -2.99 32.17 -17.49
C TYR A 722 -3.42 33.50 -18.12
N THR A 723 -4.73 33.74 -18.07
CA THR A 723 -5.39 35.00 -18.42
C THR A 723 -6.32 35.41 -17.29
N LEU A 724 -6.38 36.71 -16.98
CA LEU A 724 -7.11 37.23 -15.81
C LEU A 724 -8.46 37.80 -16.22
N PHE A 725 -9.52 37.33 -15.57
CA PHE A 725 -10.87 37.88 -15.64
C PHE A 725 -11.26 38.49 -14.29
N GLU A 726 -12.18 39.44 -14.30
CA GLU A 726 -12.72 40.06 -13.09
C GLU A 726 -14.25 40.20 -13.14
N THR A 727 -14.87 40.19 -11.96
CA THR A 727 -16.29 40.52 -11.78
C THR A 727 -16.52 41.20 -10.43
N THR A 728 -17.61 41.96 -10.32
CA THR A 728 -18.10 42.53 -9.05
C THR A 728 -19.44 41.93 -8.62
N ASP A 729 -19.89 40.88 -9.31
CA ASP A 729 -21.13 40.17 -9.05
C ASP A 729 -20.96 38.72 -9.51
N ILE A 730 -20.34 37.90 -8.66
CA ILE A 730 -20.06 36.49 -8.94
C ILE A 730 -21.34 35.72 -9.26
N ALA A 731 -22.49 36.08 -8.66
CA ALA A 731 -23.77 35.43 -8.92
C ALA A 731 -24.29 35.64 -10.35
N SER A 732 -23.88 36.73 -11.02
CA SER A 732 -24.23 36.99 -12.43
C SER A 732 -23.38 36.22 -13.44
N ALA A 733 -22.20 35.73 -13.00
CA ALA A 733 -21.14 35.19 -13.86
C ALA A 733 -20.73 36.13 -15.03
N ASP A 734 -20.89 37.45 -14.88
CA ASP A 734 -20.40 38.46 -15.82
C ASP A 734 -18.89 38.70 -15.61
N TRP A 735 -18.09 37.79 -16.17
CA TRP A 735 -16.64 37.83 -16.17
C TRP A 735 -16.09 38.67 -17.32
N LYS A 736 -15.19 39.61 -17.01
CA LYS A 736 -14.56 40.50 -17.99
C LYS A 736 -13.06 40.30 -18.01
N LEU A 737 -12.49 40.22 -19.21
CA LEU A 737 -11.04 40.15 -19.37
C LEU A 737 -10.38 41.41 -18.81
N SER A 738 -9.35 41.24 -17.98
CA SER A 738 -8.50 42.33 -17.50
C SER A 738 -7.49 42.71 -18.58
N GLU A 739 -7.33 44.01 -18.83
CA GLU A 739 -6.37 44.55 -19.81
C GLU A 739 -5.00 44.82 -19.16
N ASP A 740 -3.95 44.89 -19.97
CA ASP A 740 -2.59 45.30 -19.58
C ASP A 740 -1.93 44.46 -18.45
N ILE A 741 -2.25 43.16 -18.35
CA ILE A 741 -1.65 42.27 -17.36
C ILE A 741 -0.19 41.89 -17.68
N ASN A 742 0.65 41.91 -16.66
CA ASN A 742 2.04 41.46 -16.66
C ASN A 742 2.20 40.27 -15.70
N LEU A 743 1.97 39.07 -16.25
CA LEU A 743 2.17 37.80 -15.55
C LEU A 743 3.63 37.34 -15.66
N PRO A 744 4.07 36.40 -14.79
CA PRO A 744 5.31 35.66 -14.98
C PRO A 744 5.38 34.95 -16.34
N ASP A 745 6.53 34.38 -16.70
CA ASP A 745 6.66 33.68 -17.98
C ASP A 745 5.78 32.43 -18.02
N ARG A 746 4.71 32.47 -18.83
CA ARG A 746 3.79 31.35 -19.12
C ARG A 746 3.32 30.57 -17.87
N PRO A 747 2.77 31.22 -16.83
CA PRO A 747 2.19 30.49 -15.71
C PRO A 747 1.02 29.62 -16.21
N ARG A 748 1.01 28.38 -15.76
CA ARG A 748 -0.04 27.38 -15.99
C ARG A 748 -0.78 27.13 -14.69
N HIS A 749 -1.82 26.29 -14.76
CA HIS A 749 -2.69 25.92 -13.63
C HIS A 749 -1.96 25.87 -12.28
N GLY A 750 -2.44 26.62 -11.30
CA GLY A 750 -1.98 26.72 -9.92
C GLY A 750 -2.93 27.61 -9.13
N ASP A 751 -2.48 28.21 -8.02
CA ASP A 751 -3.38 28.83 -7.03
C ASP A 751 -2.88 30.22 -6.58
N VAL A 752 -3.76 31.04 -6.02
CA VAL A 752 -3.51 32.41 -5.55
C VAL A 752 -3.94 32.61 -4.10
N LEU A 753 -2.96 32.92 -3.24
CA LEU A 753 -3.16 33.15 -1.81
C LEU A 753 -2.96 34.64 -1.44
N SER A 754 -3.87 35.20 -0.64
CA SER A 754 -3.67 36.53 -0.03
C SER A 754 -2.56 36.54 1.02
N LEU A 755 -1.71 37.57 0.96
CA LEU A 755 -0.56 37.77 1.86
C LEU A 755 -0.79 38.91 2.84
N THR A 756 -0.39 38.70 4.08
CA THR A 756 -0.16 39.75 5.07
C THR A 756 1.03 40.61 4.68
N GLU A 757 1.18 41.80 5.28
CA GLU A 757 2.36 42.65 5.05
C GLU A 757 3.65 41.93 5.46
N GLU A 758 3.64 41.18 6.56
CA GLU A 758 4.84 40.49 7.04
C GLU A 758 5.26 39.35 6.09
N GLU A 759 4.32 38.57 5.60
CA GLU A 759 4.59 37.51 4.61
C GLU A 759 5.08 38.09 3.29
N TYR A 760 4.45 39.16 2.82
CA TYR A 760 4.85 39.86 1.59
C TYR A 760 6.31 40.32 1.68
N GLN A 761 6.69 41.02 2.75
CA GLN A 761 8.07 41.45 2.98
C GLN A 761 9.03 40.27 3.11
N ARG A 762 8.60 39.17 3.73
CA ARG A 762 9.43 37.96 3.92
C ARG A 762 9.76 37.29 2.59
N LEU A 763 8.79 37.18 1.68
CA LEU A 763 8.95 36.60 0.33
C LEU A 763 9.79 37.48 -0.61
N GLN A 764 9.85 38.79 -0.37
CA GLN A 764 10.69 39.71 -1.16
C GLN A 764 12.20 39.56 -0.87
N ILE A 765 12.57 39.10 0.33
CA ILE A 765 13.96 39.02 0.77
C ILE A 765 14.48 37.58 0.89
N ASN A 766 13.58 36.59 1.02
CA ASN A 766 13.93 35.18 1.11
C ASN A 766 13.36 34.42 -0.09
N ILE A 767 14.12 33.47 -0.60
CA ILE A 767 13.67 32.57 -1.65
C ILE A 767 13.04 31.36 -0.94
N PRO A 768 11.75 31.06 -1.18
CA PRO A 768 11.14 29.87 -0.62
C PRO A 768 11.78 28.59 -1.17
N GLY A 769 11.64 27.51 -0.44
CA GLY A 769 12.05 26.19 -0.89
C GLY A 769 11.91 25.13 0.19
N VAL A 770 12.20 23.88 -0.16
CA VAL A 770 12.36 22.81 0.82
C VAL A 770 13.47 23.24 1.78
N HIS A 771 13.19 23.15 3.07
CA HIS A 771 14.04 23.66 4.11
C HIS A 771 15.48 23.15 3.93
N VAL A 772 16.35 24.06 3.49
CA VAL A 772 17.78 23.92 3.68
C VAL A 772 18.08 24.69 4.95
N ASP A 773 18.04 23.99 6.08
CA ASP A 773 18.84 24.41 7.22
C ASP A 773 20.28 24.50 6.70
N VAL A 774 20.76 25.70 6.32
CA VAL A 774 22.19 25.92 6.11
C VAL A 774 22.83 25.98 7.50
N THR A 775 22.83 24.84 8.17
CA THR A 775 24.06 24.35 8.76
C THR A 775 24.77 23.65 7.61
N GLU A 776 26.00 24.08 7.29
CA GLU A 776 26.83 23.43 6.25
C GLU A 776 26.65 21.90 6.29
N PRO A 777 26.44 21.20 5.15
CA PRO A 777 26.29 19.75 5.15
C PRO A 777 27.56 19.14 5.75
N THR A 778 27.49 18.81 7.04
CA THR A 778 28.56 18.13 7.73
C THR A 778 28.43 16.67 7.34
N THR A 779 29.44 16.15 6.64
CA THR A 779 29.65 14.71 6.56
C THR A 779 29.67 14.15 7.98
N VAL A 780 29.20 12.91 8.15
CA VAL A 780 29.37 12.19 9.42
C VAL A 780 30.82 12.36 9.88
N GLU A 781 31.01 12.79 11.13
CA GLU A 781 32.33 12.96 11.72
C GLU A 781 32.67 11.79 12.65
N SER A 782 31.65 11.20 13.28
CA SER A 782 31.81 10.06 14.17
C SER A 782 30.51 9.28 14.37
N VAL A 783 30.66 8.06 14.86
CA VAL A 783 29.59 7.24 15.44
C VAL A 783 30.07 6.72 16.78
N SER A 784 29.17 6.61 17.76
CA SER A 784 29.44 6.02 19.07
C SER A 784 28.35 5.04 19.45
N LEU A 785 28.67 4.08 20.32
CA LEU A 785 27.70 3.15 20.90
C LEU A 785 27.40 3.52 22.35
N ASN A 786 26.17 3.27 22.79
CA ASN A 786 25.74 3.48 24.18
C ASN A 786 26.51 2.62 25.20
N LYS A 787 27.16 1.54 24.78
CA LYS A 787 27.91 0.60 25.63
C LYS A 787 29.26 0.28 24.99
N GLU A 788 30.31 0.17 25.81
CA GLU A 788 31.66 -0.26 25.38
C GLU A 788 31.82 -1.79 25.42
N SER A 789 31.09 -2.47 26.31
CA SER A 789 31.05 -3.93 26.42
C SER A 789 29.71 -4.44 26.95
N ILE A 790 29.30 -5.64 26.54
CA ILE A 790 28.13 -6.35 27.05
C ILE A 790 28.55 -7.77 27.44
N THR A 791 28.14 -8.24 28.62
CA THR A 791 28.26 -9.64 29.01
C THR A 791 26.88 -10.30 28.92
N LEU A 792 26.77 -11.37 28.14
CA LEU A 792 25.52 -12.11 27.92
C LEU A 792 25.71 -13.58 28.30
N VAL A 793 24.65 -14.23 28.76
CA VAL A 793 24.58 -15.69 28.80
C VAL A 793 24.10 -16.21 27.45
N VAL A 794 24.47 -17.44 27.05
CA VAL A 794 23.98 -18.05 25.81
C VAL A 794 22.45 -17.97 25.72
N ASN A 795 21.92 -17.60 24.54
CA ASN A 795 20.52 -17.28 24.22
C ASN A 795 19.95 -15.96 24.81
N ALA A 796 20.71 -15.21 25.61
CA ALA A 796 20.30 -13.86 26.00
C ALA A 796 20.53 -12.86 24.87
N SER A 797 19.80 -11.76 24.90
CA SER A 797 19.88 -10.69 23.93
C SER A 797 20.06 -9.32 24.62
N ALA A 798 20.65 -8.36 23.89
CA ALA A 798 20.75 -6.98 24.36
C ALA A 798 20.79 -6.00 23.18
N SER A 799 20.15 -4.84 23.36
CA SER A 799 20.18 -3.76 22.37
C SER A 799 21.39 -2.83 22.54
N LEU A 800 21.93 -2.40 21.40
CA LEU A 800 22.95 -1.37 21.25
C LEU A 800 22.39 -0.19 20.47
N ASP A 801 22.54 1.02 21.00
CA ASP A 801 22.12 2.25 20.33
C ASP A 801 23.35 2.91 19.70
N ALA A 802 23.26 3.25 18.41
CA ALA A 802 24.29 3.99 17.70
C ALA A 802 23.92 5.48 17.61
N THR A 803 24.79 6.35 18.11
CA THR A 803 24.66 7.81 17.97
C THR A 803 25.62 8.29 16.89
N VAL A 804 25.08 8.87 15.80
CA VAL A 804 25.87 9.46 14.72
C VAL A 804 26.00 10.96 14.93
N LEU A 805 27.23 11.48 14.88
CA LEU A 805 27.53 12.89 15.04
C LEU A 805 28.21 13.49 13.80
N PRO A 806 27.96 14.78 13.50
CA PRO A 806 27.03 15.67 14.22
C PRO A 806 25.56 15.26 14.04
N GLU A 807 24.71 15.69 14.96
CA GLU A 807 23.27 15.36 14.98
C GLU A 807 22.55 15.80 13.69
N HIS A 808 23.10 16.71 12.90
CA HIS A 808 22.53 17.16 11.63
C HIS A 808 23.26 16.57 10.40
N ALA A 809 23.99 15.46 10.55
CA ALA A 809 24.67 14.82 9.42
C ALA A 809 23.68 14.28 8.36
N VAL A 810 24.01 14.50 7.08
CA VAL A 810 23.12 14.25 5.91
C VAL A 810 22.76 12.76 5.71
N ASN A 811 23.66 11.84 6.06
CA ASN A 811 23.38 10.40 5.98
C ASN A 811 23.87 9.74 7.27
N LYS A 812 22.92 9.41 8.14
CA LYS A 812 23.14 8.74 9.42
C LYS A 812 22.94 7.23 9.36
N GLU A 813 22.72 6.66 8.18
CA GLU A 813 22.53 5.22 8.05
C GLU A 813 23.77 4.48 8.52
N VAL A 814 23.53 3.40 9.26
CA VAL A 814 24.59 2.53 9.76
C VAL A 814 24.37 1.09 9.32
N THR A 815 25.46 0.34 9.25
CA THR A 815 25.47 -1.10 9.04
C THR A 815 26.15 -1.78 10.21
N TRP A 816 25.57 -2.86 10.69
CA TRP A 816 26.09 -3.65 11.79
C TRP A 816 26.80 -4.90 11.27
N SER A 817 27.78 -5.38 12.03
CA SER A 817 28.47 -6.64 11.76
C SER A 817 29.00 -7.24 13.06
N SER A 818 29.05 -8.58 13.10
CA SER A 818 29.72 -9.32 14.16
C SER A 818 31.05 -9.87 13.66
N SER A 819 32.10 -9.78 14.48
CA SER A 819 33.38 -10.43 14.19
C SER A 819 33.30 -11.95 14.26
N ASN A 820 32.28 -12.50 14.93
CA ASN A 820 32.07 -13.94 15.09
C ASN A 820 30.59 -14.26 15.37
N GLU A 821 29.82 -14.43 14.29
CA GLU A 821 28.39 -14.79 14.35
C GLU A 821 28.11 -16.14 15.03
N ALA A 822 29.10 -17.02 15.13
CA ALA A 822 28.96 -18.27 15.88
C ALA A 822 28.98 -18.06 17.41
N VAL A 823 29.39 -16.87 17.88
CA VAL A 823 29.41 -16.48 19.30
C VAL A 823 28.31 -15.46 19.61
N ALA A 824 28.15 -14.43 18.77
CA ALA A 824 27.04 -13.48 18.89
C ALA A 824 26.66 -12.89 17.52
N THR A 825 25.36 -12.81 17.23
CA THR A 825 24.82 -12.16 16.03
C THR A 825 24.31 -10.75 16.36
N VAL A 826 24.20 -9.90 15.35
CA VAL A 826 23.58 -8.56 15.44
C VAL A 826 22.74 -8.32 14.19
N ASP A 827 21.53 -7.77 14.36
CA ASP A 827 20.67 -7.42 13.23
C ASP A 827 20.85 -5.97 12.75
N GLN A 828 20.03 -5.53 11.81
CA GLN A 828 20.08 -4.17 11.26
C GLN A 828 19.70 -3.06 12.27
N ASN A 829 18.99 -3.41 13.34
CA ASN A 829 18.50 -2.50 14.37
C ASN A 829 19.44 -2.42 15.59
N GLY A 830 20.57 -3.17 15.58
CA GLY A 830 21.51 -3.21 16.70
C GLY A 830 21.13 -4.20 17.80
N GLN A 831 20.19 -5.11 17.55
CA GLN A 831 19.82 -6.17 18.49
C GLN A 831 20.86 -7.29 18.44
N VAL A 832 21.59 -7.48 19.54
CA VAL A 832 22.60 -8.54 19.69
C VAL A 832 21.97 -9.78 20.33
N VAL A 833 22.28 -10.97 19.81
CA VAL A 833 21.87 -12.27 20.37
C VAL A 833 23.10 -13.14 20.63
N ALA A 834 23.23 -13.67 21.85
CA ALA A 834 24.31 -14.57 22.23
C ALA A 834 24.07 -16.01 21.74
N VAL A 835 25.02 -16.57 20.99
CA VAL A 835 24.89 -17.88 20.32
C VAL A 835 25.70 -18.97 21.03
N ALA A 836 26.96 -18.70 21.42
CA ALA A 836 27.82 -19.68 22.10
C ALA A 836 28.88 -18.99 22.97
N GLU A 837 29.42 -19.70 23.96
CA GLU A 837 30.49 -19.19 24.82
C GLU A 837 31.70 -18.70 24.01
N GLY A 838 32.17 -17.49 24.32
CA GLY A 838 33.29 -16.87 23.65
C GLY A 838 33.19 -15.34 23.64
N GLU A 839 34.07 -14.71 22.87
CA GLU A 839 34.04 -13.25 22.66
C GLU A 839 33.76 -12.92 21.19
N ALA A 840 32.92 -11.93 20.96
CA ALA A 840 32.66 -11.34 19.65
C ALA A 840 32.74 -9.81 19.76
N THR A 841 33.17 -9.13 18.71
CA THR A 841 33.12 -7.67 18.62
C THR A 841 32.01 -7.29 17.64
N ILE A 842 31.05 -6.50 18.12
CA ILE A 842 30.01 -5.93 17.27
C ILE A 842 30.50 -4.56 16.78
N THR A 843 30.46 -4.36 15.47
CA THR A 843 30.90 -3.12 14.81
C THR A 843 29.71 -2.46 14.12
N VAL A 844 29.45 -1.20 14.46
CA VAL A 844 28.57 -0.32 13.69
C VAL A 844 29.43 0.53 12.76
N THR A 845 29.03 0.66 11.50
CA THR A 845 29.73 1.45 10.48
C THR A 845 28.76 2.39 9.80
N THR A 846 29.07 3.68 9.72
CA THR A 846 28.24 4.66 8.99
C THR A 846 28.42 4.45 7.49
N LYS A 847 27.32 4.43 6.72
CA LYS A 847 27.41 4.30 5.25
C LYS A 847 28.10 5.51 4.62
N SER A 848 27.92 6.69 5.20
CA SER A 848 28.65 7.90 4.86
C SER A 848 29.93 8.03 5.71
N GLY A 849 31.08 8.25 5.06
CA GLY A 849 32.37 8.44 5.74
C GLY A 849 33.06 7.18 6.30
N ASN A 850 32.35 6.04 6.41
CA ASN A 850 32.87 4.78 6.99
C ASN A 850 33.43 4.94 8.41
N HIS A 851 32.78 5.77 9.24
CA HIS A 851 33.13 5.88 10.66
C HIS A 851 32.64 4.64 11.39
N THR A 852 33.43 4.15 12.33
CA THR A 852 33.09 2.92 13.05
C THR A 852 33.13 3.10 14.56
N ALA A 853 32.25 2.39 15.25
CA ALA A 853 32.30 2.17 16.69
C ALA A 853 32.11 0.68 16.99
N THR A 854 32.67 0.22 18.10
CA THR A 854 32.67 -1.20 18.45
C THR A 854 32.25 -1.43 19.89
N THR A 855 31.49 -2.49 20.14
CA THR A 855 31.26 -3.04 21.49
C THR A 855 31.87 -4.42 21.59
N GLN A 856 32.47 -4.76 22.73
CA GLN A 856 32.89 -6.13 23.02
C GLN A 856 31.72 -6.92 23.63
N VAL A 857 31.35 -8.05 23.03
CA VAL A 857 30.34 -8.97 23.56
C VAL A 857 31.06 -10.19 24.12
N ILE A 858 30.91 -10.40 25.42
CA ILE A 858 31.44 -11.57 26.14
C ILE A 858 30.24 -12.49 26.40
N VAL A 859 30.21 -13.63 25.74
CA VAL A 859 29.19 -14.66 25.96
C VAL A 859 29.75 -15.70 26.91
N SER A 860 29.13 -15.83 28.07
CA SER A 860 29.38 -16.94 29.00
C SER A 860 28.32 -18.02 28.83
N ASN A 861 28.70 -19.29 28.97
CA ASN A 861 27.70 -20.33 29.22
C ASN A 861 26.95 -20.02 30.52
N PRO A 862 25.65 -20.33 30.63
CA PRO A 862 24.95 -20.23 31.90
C PRO A 862 25.69 -21.10 32.92
N VAL A 863 26.31 -20.48 33.92
CA VAL A 863 26.67 -21.19 35.14
C VAL A 863 25.34 -21.47 35.82
N VAL A 864 24.80 -22.67 35.61
CA VAL A 864 23.72 -23.17 36.48
C VAL A 864 24.37 -23.29 37.86
N THR A 865 24.26 -22.24 38.66
CA THR A 865 24.62 -22.29 40.07
C THR A 865 23.42 -22.92 40.74
N PRO A 866 23.50 -24.19 41.19
CA PRO A 866 22.41 -24.75 41.96
C PRO A 866 22.21 -23.92 43.22
N SER A 867 20.97 -23.88 43.71
CA SER A 867 20.66 -23.27 45.00
C SER A 867 21.63 -23.77 46.08
N THR A 868 22.25 -22.87 46.83
CA THR A 868 23.07 -23.24 48.01
C THR A 868 22.22 -23.69 49.21
N GLU A 869 20.89 -23.74 49.04
CA GLU A 869 19.93 -24.31 50.00
C GLU A 869 19.26 -25.56 49.42
N LEU A 870 19.37 -26.69 50.13
CA LEU A 870 18.73 -27.97 49.80
C LEU A 870 17.39 -28.10 50.53
N ILE A 871 16.33 -28.46 49.79
CA ILE A 871 14.99 -28.69 50.34
C ILE A 871 14.82 -30.18 50.66
N LEU A 872 14.35 -30.49 51.88
CA LEU A 872 14.13 -31.87 52.31
C LEU A 872 13.19 -32.63 51.36
N GLY A 873 13.65 -33.79 50.88
CA GLY A 873 12.92 -34.69 49.98
C GLY A 873 12.98 -34.32 48.50
N GLN A 874 13.56 -33.18 48.13
CA GLN A 874 13.70 -32.74 46.75
C GLN A 874 15.08 -33.14 46.19
N GLU A 875 15.09 -33.66 44.96
CA GLU A 875 16.32 -33.88 44.21
C GLU A 875 16.86 -32.56 43.69
N SER A 876 18.14 -32.28 43.96
CA SER A 876 18.82 -31.04 43.58
C SER A 876 20.17 -31.34 42.92
N ASP A 877 20.53 -30.57 41.89
CA ASP A 877 21.87 -30.64 41.31
C ASP A 877 22.90 -30.05 42.30
N VAL A 878 24.10 -30.63 42.36
CA VAL A 878 25.17 -30.22 43.27
C VAL A 878 26.51 -30.16 42.57
N LEU A 879 27.30 -29.15 42.94
CA LEU A 879 28.65 -28.89 42.42
C LEU A 879 29.73 -29.39 43.38
N ALA A 880 30.86 -29.79 42.81
CA ALA A 880 32.04 -30.26 43.54
C ALA A 880 32.61 -29.17 44.45
N GLY A 881 32.91 -29.52 45.71
CA GLY A 881 33.52 -28.63 46.70
C GLY A 881 32.60 -27.56 47.31
N GLU A 882 31.38 -27.39 46.80
CA GLU A 882 30.43 -26.38 47.28
C GLU A 882 29.73 -26.82 48.58
N THR A 883 29.40 -25.85 49.44
CA THR A 883 28.66 -26.05 50.70
C THR A 883 27.19 -25.70 50.53
N TYR A 884 26.32 -26.62 50.92
CA TYR A 884 24.87 -26.46 50.87
C TYR A 884 24.28 -26.49 52.29
N THR A 885 23.44 -25.51 52.63
CA THR A 885 22.63 -25.53 53.86
C THR A 885 21.35 -26.32 53.62
N ILE A 886 20.83 -27.01 54.64
CA ILE A 886 19.58 -27.78 54.51
C ILE A 886 18.43 -26.97 55.09
N GLN A 887 17.43 -26.69 54.26
CA GLN A 887 16.27 -25.90 54.65
C GLN A 887 15.55 -26.53 55.83
N GLY A 888 15.36 -25.75 56.90
CA GLY A 888 14.66 -26.18 58.11
C GLY A 888 15.51 -26.97 59.11
N MET A 889 16.81 -27.15 58.87
CA MET A 889 17.74 -27.82 59.79
C MET A 889 18.95 -26.92 60.09
N ASN A 890 19.56 -27.05 61.26
CA ASN A 890 20.89 -26.47 61.51
C ASN A 890 21.98 -27.40 60.95
N ALA A 891 21.94 -27.67 59.65
CA ALA A 891 22.84 -28.63 59.01
C ALA A 891 23.34 -28.13 57.65
N SER A 892 24.56 -28.51 57.30
CA SER A 892 25.15 -28.24 55.99
C SER A 892 26.03 -29.38 55.49
N ILE A 893 26.07 -29.56 54.19
CA ILE A 893 26.88 -30.57 53.50
C ILE A 893 27.83 -29.85 52.54
N THR A 894 29.14 -30.07 52.67
CA THR A 894 30.11 -29.66 51.65
C THR A 894 30.47 -30.86 50.79
N MET A 895 30.20 -30.75 49.49
CA MET A 895 30.39 -31.85 48.56
C MET A 895 31.87 -32.16 48.31
N PRO A 896 32.22 -33.41 47.95
CA PRO A 896 33.60 -33.77 47.57
C PRO A 896 34.13 -32.89 46.44
N ALA A 897 35.41 -32.56 46.46
CA ALA A 897 36.04 -31.72 45.44
C ALA A 897 36.22 -32.44 44.09
N ASP A 898 36.11 -33.76 44.07
CA ASP A 898 36.20 -34.63 42.90
C ASP A 898 34.82 -35.15 42.44
N LEU A 899 33.73 -34.53 42.90
CA LEU A 899 32.37 -34.90 42.52
C LEU A 899 32.18 -34.77 41.00
N PRO A 900 31.65 -35.80 40.30
CA PRO A 900 31.33 -35.70 38.88
C PRO A 900 30.34 -34.56 38.57
N GLU A 901 30.50 -33.92 37.41
CA GLU A 901 29.55 -32.92 36.94
C GLU A 901 28.15 -33.53 36.75
N ASN A 902 27.11 -32.77 37.09
CA ASN A 902 25.70 -33.17 37.07
C ASN A 902 25.32 -34.27 38.08
N SER A 903 26.08 -34.42 39.17
CA SER A 903 25.64 -35.19 40.34
C SER A 903 24.41 -34.56 41.00
N ARG A 904 23.54 -35.42 41.54
CA ARG A 904 22.30 -35.00 42.21
C ARG A 904 22.20 -35.55 43.62
N ILE A 905 21.77 -34.70 44.54
CA ILE A 905 21.58 -35.04 45.95
C ILE A 905 20.09 -35.02 46.32
N VAL A 906 19.70 -35.94 47.19
CA VAL A 906 18.44 -35.87 47.95
C VAL A 906 18.76 -36.00 49.43
N VAL A 907 18.31 -35.03 50.23
CA VAL A 907 18.42 -35.08 51.70
C VAL A 907 17.03 -35.28 52.29
N ARG A 908 16.88 -36.21 53.24
CA ARG A 908 15.62 -36.46 53.97
C ARG A 908 15.88 -36.44 55.47
N GLN A 909 14.87 -36.09 56.27
CA GLN A 909 14.93 -36.32 57.72
C GLN A 909 14.99 -37.83 57.99
N ALA A 910 15.87 -38.29 58.87
CA ALA A 910 15.93 -39.70 59.22
C ALA A 910 14.72 -40.11 60.09
N ASP A 911 14.09 -41.25 59.80
CA ASP A 911 13.03 -41.80 60.66
C ASP A 911 13.64 -42.64 61.78
N LEU A 912 14.04 -41.97 62.86
CA LEU A 912 14.63 -42.63 64.03
C LEU A 912 13.67 -43.63 64.69
N SER A 913 12.35 -43.51 64.52
CA SER A 913 11.39 -44.46 65.09
C SER A 913 11.45 -45.84 64.42
N ALA A 914 11.92 -45.89 63.17
CA ALA A 914 12.12 -47.11 62.40
C ALA A 914 13.53 -47.72 62.60
N MET A 915 14.45 -47.02 63.26
CA MET A 915 15.85 -47.40 63.42
C MET A 915 16.18 -47.63 64.89
N SER A 916 16.57 -48.85 65.27
CA SER A 916 16.95 -49.11 66.67
C SER A 916 18.17 -48.28 67.09
N HIS A 917 18.02 -47.48 68.14
CA HIS A 917 19.07 -46.68 68.76
C HIS A 917 19.18 -46.98 70.28
N GLU A 918 18.99 -48.24 70.66
CA GLU A 918 19.08 -48.69 72.06
C GLU A 918 20.47 -48.38 72.65
N GLY A 919 20.50 -47.66 73.79
CA GLY A 919 21.74 -47.21 74.44
C GLY A 919 22.30 -45.89 73.89
N LEU A 920 21.59 -45.20 73.00
CA LEU A 920 21.92 -43.88 72.48
C LEU A 920 20.75 -42.92 72.68
N ASP A 921 21.01 -41.75 73.26
CA ASP A 921 20.06 -40.64 73.32
C ASP A 921 20.32 -39.69 72.14
N VAL A 922 19.26 -39.24 71.47
CA VAL A 922 19.35 -38.23 70.40
C VAL A 922 19.86 -36.92 70.99
N ALA A 923 20.83 -36.29 70.32
CA ALA A 923 21.56 -35.13 70.83
C ALA A 923 21.68 -34.00 69.78
N GLY A 924 20.94 -34.10 68.68
CA GLY A 924 20.94 -33.12 67.60
C GLY A 924 20.30 -33.64 66.31
N GLU A 925 20.69 -33.01 65.20
CA GLU A 925 20.11 -33.25 63.88
C GLU A 925 20.36 -34.68 63.36
N ASN A 926 19.44 -35.17 62.53
CA ASN A 926 19.51 -36.47 61.88
C ASN A 926 18.94 -36.42 60.47
N LEU A 927 19.64 -37.05 59.52
CA LEU A 927 19.29 -36.98 58.10
C LEU A 927 19.77 -38.22 57.34
N THR A 928 19.14 -38.47 56.20
CA THR A 928 19.57 -39.44 55.19
C THR A 928 20.02 -38.67 53.96
N VAL A 929 21.25 -38.95 53.50
CA VAL A 929 21.79 -38.37 52.27
C VAL A 929 21.90 -39.45 51.20
N GLU A 930 21.25 -39.20 50.07
CA GLU A 930 21.40 -40.00 48.85
C GLU A 930 22.08 -39.15 47.79
N LEU A 931 23.14 -39.69 47.19
CA LEU A 931 23.84 -39.06 46.08
C LEU A 931 23.76 -39.99 44.86
N SER A 932 23.34 -39.45 43.72
CA SER A 932 23.33 -40.13 42.44
C SER A 932 24.27 -39.45 41.45
N TYR A 933 24.82 -40.25 40.54
CA TYR A 933 25.71 -39.80 39.47
C TYR A 933 25.09 -40.08 38.10
N PRO A 934 25.48 -39.33 37.06
CA PRO A 934 25.17 -39.71 35.68
C PRO A 934 25.71 -41.11 35.34
N GLU A 935 25.01 -41.84 34.46
CA GLU A 935 25.45 -43.16 33.99
C GLU A 935 26.90 -43.11 33.45
N ASP A 936 27.67 -44.17 33.71
CA ASP A 936 29.07 -44.36 33.28
C ASP A 936 30.12 -43.37 33.86
N THR A 937 29.81 -42.64 34.93
CA THR A 937 30.80 -41.80 35.65
C THR A 937 31.44 -42.55 36.85
N PRO A 938 32.73 -42.32 37.16
CA PRO A 938 33.35 -42.85 38.37
C PRO A 938 32.71 -42.23 39.63
N GLU A 939 32.48 -43.04 40.67
CA GLU A 939 32.12 -42.51 42.00
C GLU A 939 33.26 -41.65 42.56
N HIS A 940 32.92 -40.65 43.39
CA HIS A 940 33.92 -39.83 44.08
C HIS A 940 34.75 -40.67 45.07
N VAL A 941 35.97 -40.23 45.36
CA VAL A 941 36.86 -40.87 46.35
C VAL A 941 37.23 -39.95 47.52
N GLU A 942 37.10 -38.63 47.38
CA GLU A 942 37.35 -37.69 48.48
C GLU A 942 36.16 -37.63 49.45
N PRO A 943 36.38 -37.41 50.76
CA PRO A 943 35.30 -37.30 51.72
C PRO A 943 34.49 -36.01 51.54
N PHE A 944 33.20 -36.07 51.86
CA PHE A 944 32.37 -34.87 52.04
C PHE A 944 32.45 -34.38 53.48
N GLN A 945 32.19 -33.09 53.74
CA GLN A 945 32.07 -32.57 55.10
C GLN A 945 30.61 -32.46 55.48
N LEU A 946 30.25 -33.08 56.61
CA LEU A 946 28.93 -32.96 57.21
C LEU A 946 29.01 -32.09 58.45
N VAL A 947 28.11 -31.12 58.56
CA VAL A 947 27.88 -30.32 59.77
C VAL A 947 26.45 -30.55 60.22
N LEU A 948 26.26 -30.97 61.47
CA LEU A 948 24.95 -31.19 62.08
C LEU A 948 24.79 -30.32 63.33
N GLY A 949 23.57 -29.82 63.53
CA GLY A 949 23.18 -29.05 64.69
C GLY A 949 23.13 -29.93 65.93
N LEU A 950 23.47 -29.33 67.07
CA LEU A 950 23.37 -29.92 68.39
C LEU A 950 22.15 -29.38 69.11
N ASP A 951 21.52 -30.21 69.94
CA ASP A 951 20.45 -29.75 70.84
C ASP A 951 21.02 -28.79 71.91
N ASP A 952 20.19 -27.87 72.40
CA ASP A 952 20.61 -26.81 73.34
C ASP A 952 21.08 -27.34 74.70
N ASP A 953 20.65 -28.54 75.11
CA ASP A 953 20.85 -29.11 76.46
C ASP A 953 21.70 -30.39 76.42
N LEU A 954 23.00 -30.21 76.20
CA LEU A 954 24.01 -31.28 76.24
C LEU A 954 24.89 -31.13 77.48
N SER A 955 24.30 -31.39 78.65
CA SER A 955 24.88 -31.21 79.99
C SER A 955 26.14 -32.05 80.29
N ASP A 956 27.33 -31.58 79.91
CA ASP A 956 28.64 -32.29 80.01
C ASP A 956 28.74 -33.60 79.21
N LYS A 957 27.73 -33.93 78.39
CA LYS A 957 27.74 -35.11 77.51
C LYS A 957 28.55 -34.82 76.25
N GLU A 958 29.28 -35.83 75.74
CA GLU A 958 30.11 -35.72 74.53
C GLU A 958 29.33 -36.25 73.31
N PRO A 959 28.71 -35.37 72.48
CA PRO A 959 27.97 -35.81 71.30
C PRO A 959 28.93 -36.27 70.21
N HIS A 960 28.53 -37.31 69.48
CA HIS A 960 29.22 -37.76 68.26
C HIS A 960 28.26 -37.85 67.09
N ILE A 961 28.78 -37.69 65.87
CA ILE A 961 28.07 -38.08 64.66
C ILE A 961 28.16 -39.62 64.57
N TYR A 962 27.03 -40.27 64.41
CA TYR A 962 26.92 -41.70 64.10
C TYR A 962 26.44 -41.87 62.67
N TYR A 963 26.85 -42.95 62.01
CA TYR A 963 26.20 -43.42 60.78
C TYR A 963 25.43 -44.71 61.07
N TYR A 964 24.30 -44.91 60.39
CA TYR A 964 23.51 -46.12 60.51
C TYR A 964 24.02 -47.17 59.51
N ASP A 965 24.51 -48.30 60.03
CA ASP A 965 24.86 -49.45 59.20
C ASP A 965 23.60 -50.27 58.93
N GLU A 966 23.06 -50.16 57.72
CA GLU A 966 21.83 -50.86 57.35
C GLU A 966 21.98 -52.40 57.34
N ALA A 967 23.19 -52.92 57.10
CA ALA A 967 23.43 -54.36 57.04
C ALA A 967 23.41 -55.01 58.43
N GLU A 968 23.95 -54.30 59.42
CA GLU A 968 24.01 -54.74 60.82
C GLU A 968 22.88 -54.13 61.69
N GLN A 969 22.06 -53.24 61.13
CA GLN A 969 20.97 -52.51 61.77
C GLN A 969 21.37 -51.77 63.06
N GLN A 970 22.57 -51.18 63.08
CA GLN A 970 23.14 -50.51 64.26
C GLN A 970 23.80 -49.17 63.92
N TRP A 971 23.80 -48.26 64.90
CA TRP A 971 24.51 -46.98 64.80
C TRP A 971 25.98 -47.15 65.20
N LEU A 972 26.88 -46.62 64.38
CA LEU A 972 28.32 -46.69 64.60
C LEU A 972 28.90 -45.29 64.75
N SER A 973 29.50 -45.02 65.91
CA SER A 973 30.11 -43.73 66.22
C SER A 973 31.25 -43.39 65.27
N LYS A 974 31.27 -42.15 64.78
CA LYS A 974 32.33 -41.59 63.94
C LYS A 974 33.04 -40.39 64.56
N GLY A 975 32.61 -39.96 65.74
CA GLY A 975 33.15 -38.78 66.41
C GLY A 975 32.66 -37.47 65.78
N GLY A 976 33.44 -36.41 65.93
CA GLY A 976 33.19 -35.11 65.29
C GLY A 976 33.85 -33.97 66.07
N GLU A 977 34.08 -32.85 65.39
CA GLU A 977 34.63 -31.64 65.99
C GLU A 977 33.49 -30.66 66.33
N ARG A 978 33.36 -30.30 67.61
CA ARG A 978 32.32 -29.39 68.10
C ARG A 978 32.72 -27.93 67.91
N THR A 979 31.79 -27.13 67.39
CA THR A 979 31.92 -25.67 67.36
C THR A 979 30.87 -25.05 68.28
N GLU A 980 31.30 -24.52 69.43
CA GLU A 980 30.39 -23.93 70.43
C GLU A 980 29.68 -22.67 69.91
N ALA A 981 30.34 -21.87 69.07
CA ALA A 981 29.80 -20.61 68.56
C ALA A 981 28.52 -20.78 67.71
N ASN A 982 28.38 -21.92 67.04
CA ASN A 982 27.26 -22.20 66.12
C ASN A 982 26.39 -23.38 66.58
N GLN A 983 26.68 -23.96 67.76
CA GLN A 983 26.06 -25.19 68.27
C GLN A 983 26.01 -26.32 67.23
N THR A 984 27.15 -26.62 66.60
CA THR A 984 27.25 -27.69 65.60
C THR A 984 28.39 -28.67 65.91
N ILE A 985 28.30 -29.85 65.30
CA ILE A 985 29.37 -30.85 65.22
C ILE A 985 29.65 -31.17 63.75
N SER A 986 30.93 -31.25 63.38
CA SER A 986 31.36 -31.47 61.99
C SER A 986 32.29 -32.67 61.82
N LEU A 987 32.20 -33.36 60.69
CA LEU A 987 33.08 -34.48 60.37
C LEU A 987 33.23 -34.71 58.85
N ALA A 988 34.44 -35.11 58.45
CA ALA A 988 34.74 -35.60 57.09
C ALA A 988 34.34 -37.07 56.94
N LEU A 989 33.46 -37.39 55.99
CA LEU A 989 32.89 -38.73 55.82
C LEU A 989 33.15 -39.28 54.41
N PRO A 990 33.56 -40.56 54.27
CA PRO A 990 34.03 -41.11 52.99
C PRO A 990 32.93 -41.70 52.08
N HIS A 991 31.67 -41.72 52.52
CA HIS A 991 30.53 -42.21 51.75
C HIS A 991 29.26 -41.63 52.36
N PHE A 992 28.22 -41.36 51.56
CA PHE A 992 26.92 -40.87 52.02
C PHE A 992 26.05 -41.99 52.62
N SER A 993 25.26 -41.66 53.65
CA SER A 993 24.47 -42.61 54.44
C SER A 993 23.37 -41.89 55.23
N THR A 994 22.76 -42.60 56.20
CA THR A 994 21.95 -42.00 57.26
C THR A 994 22.83 -41.65 58.45
N TYR A 995 22.75 -40.40 58.91
CA TYR A 995 23.51 -39.86 60.04
C TYR A 995 22.59 -39.31 61.11
N GLY A 996 23.07 -39.33 62.35
CA GLY A 996 22.43 -38.68 63.48
C GLY A 996 23.45 -38.31 64.55
N VAL A 997 23.16 -37.25 65.30
CA VAL A 997 23.94 -36.90 66.48
C VAL A 997 23.36 -37.60 67.69
N PHE A 998 24.20 -38.36 68.39
CA PHE A 998 23.80 -39.06 69.62
C PHE A 998 24.85 -38.88 70.73
N VAL A 999 24.40 -39.13 71.95
CA VAL A 999 25.23 -39.34 73.14
C VAL A 999 24.95 -40.74 73.68
N GLU A 1000 25.94 -41.41 74.27
CA GLU A 1000 25.72 -42.69 74.93
C GLU A 1000 24.78 -42.49 76.14
N SER A 1001 23.71 -43.28 76.22
CA SER A 1001 22.79 -43.22 77.36
C SER A 1001 23.51 -43.67 78.63
N GLU A 1002 23.36 -42.92 79.73
CA GLU A 1002 23.85 -43.40 81.03
C GLU A 1002 23.07 -44.67 81.42
N PRO A 1003 23.73 -45.70 81.99
CA PRO A 1003 23.02 -46.89 82.45
C PRO A 1003 21.98 -46.48 83.50
N GLU A 1004 20.71 -46.81 83.25
CA GLU A 1004 19.59 -46.51 84.15
C GLU A 1004 19.96 -46.86 85.60
N GLN A 1005 20.10 -45.84 86.44
CA GLN A 1005 20.12 -46.02 87.89
C GLN A 1005 18.74 -46.56 88.28
N PRO A 1006 18.64 -47.74 88.92
CA PRO A 1006 17.34 -48.31 89.28
C PRO A 1006 16.57 -47.34 90.18
N SER A 1007 15.34 -47.04 89.75
CA SER A 1007 14.35 -46.23 90.46
C SER A 1007 14.24 -46.61 91.95
N ASP A 1008 14.50 -45.64 92.84
CA ASP A 1008 14.10 -45.72 94.24
C ASP A 1008 12.57 -45.49 94.31
N PRO A 1009 11.77 -46.44 94.82
CA PRO A 1009 10.32 -46.33 94.81
C PRO A 1009 9.86 -45.63 96.09
N ASP A 1010 9.80 -44.30 96.12
CA ASP A 1010 8.99 -43.57 97.09
C ASP A 1010 8.75 -42.10 96.67
N ASP A 1011 7.59 -41.61 97.09
CA ASP A 1011 7.03 -40.24 96.99
C ASP A 1011 6.17 -39.83 95.78
N GLN A 1012 4.90 -40.22 95.94
CA GLN A 1012 3.64 -39.51 95.73
C GLN A 1012 3.62 -37.99 95.46
N ASP A 1013 2.56 -37.63 94.72
CA ASP A 1013 1.80 -36.37 94.72
C ASP A 1013 2.43 -35.17 93.97
N ASN A 1014 1.71 -34.29 93.28
CA ASN A 1014 0.36 -34.19 92.72
C ASN A 1014 0.30 -32.82 92.01
N GLU A 1015 -0.51 -32.72 90.96
CA GLU A 1015 -1.22 -31.52 90.47
C GLU A 1015 -0.51 -30.30 89.82
N GLY A 1016 -1.04 -29.93 88.64
CA GLY A 1016 -1.53 -28.57 88.37
C GLY A 1016 -0.84 -27.80 87.24
N THR A 1017 -1.27 -27.97 85.98
CA THR A 1017 -2.20 -27.08 85.22
C THR A 1017 -1.72 -25.65 84.89
N THR A 1018 -1.60 -25.44 83.57
CA THR A 1018 -2.09 -24.32 82.74
C THR A 1018 -1.51 -22.90 82.88
N GLY A 1019 -1.06 -22.37 81.73
CA GLY A 1019 -1.69 -21.16 81.17
C GLY A 1019 -0.78 -19.96 80.85
N GLN A 1020 -0.56 -19.77 79.55
CA GLN A 1020 -0.77 -18.53 78.77
C GLN A 1020 0.06 -17.23 78.97
N ASP A 1021 0.41 -16.71 77.79
CA ASP A 1021 0.43 -15.31 77.32
C ASP A 1021 1.59 -14.36 77.69
N GLY A 1022 2.04 -13.62 76.67
CA GLY A 1022 2.06 -12.16 76.75
C GLY A 1022 3.38 -11.44 76.46
N GLU A 1023 3.44 -10.83 75.27
CA GLU A 1023 3.88 -9.46 74.95
C GLU A 1023 5.03 -8.77 75.74
N GLY A 1024 6.00 -8.24 74.97
CA GLY A 1024 6.05 -6.79 74.76
C GLY A 1024 7.06 -5.90 75.52
N THR A 1025 7.92 -5.26 74.71
CA THR A 1025 8.36 -3.83 74.76
C THR A 1025 9.64 -3.38 75.49
N ASN A 1026 10.40 -2.56 74.72
CA ASN A 1026 11.26 -1.39 75.04
C ASN A 1026 12.56 -1.67 75.84
N ASN A 1027 13.73 -1.04 75.63
CA ASN A 1027 13.98 0.39 75.51
C ASN A 1027 15.49 0.70 75.26
N ASP A 1028 15.78 1.81 74.59
CA ASP A 1028 16.90 2.78 74.71
C ASP A 1028 18.36 2.38 75.07
N GLY A 1029 19.27 2.64 74.11
CA GLY A 1029 20.24 3.75 74.15
C GLY A 1029 21.43 3.75 75.14
N ILE A 1030 22.65 3.93 74.61
CA ILE A 1030 23.74 4.87 75.00
C ILE A 1030 25.08 4.36 74.46
N GLY A 1031 25.84 5.26 73.81
CA GLY A 1031 27.19 5.00 73.31
C GLY A 1031 28.31 5.52 74.21
N ASP A 1032 29.53 5.34 73.70
CA ASP A 1032 30.74 6.19 73.79
C ASP A 1032 32.01 5.38 74.09
N GLY A 1033 33.12 5.80 73.47
CA GLY A 1033 34.44 5.64 74.06
C GLY A 1033 35.50 5.01 73.16
N SER A 1034 35.91 5.70 72.09
CA SER A 1034 37.16 5.41 71.37
C SER A 1034 38.28 6.34 71.82
N ASN A 1035 39.48 5.80 72.09
CA ASN A 1035 40.71 6.58 72.07
C ASN A 1035 41.96 5.70 71.83
N HIS A 1036 42.67 6.03 70.75
CA HIS A 1036 44.13 6.10 70.59
C HIS A 1036 45.03 4.92 71.01
N GLN A 1037 45.88 4.42 70.09
CA GLN A 1037 47.21 5.00 69.83
C GLN A 1037 47.97 4.29 68.67
N ASN A 1038 48.67 5.11 67.87
CA ASN A 1038 49.65 4.79 66.82
C ASN A 1038 50.86 3.98 67.38
N ASN A 1039 51.74 3.33 66.61
CA ASN A 1039 52.55 3.85 65.50
C ASN A 1039 53.48 2.74 64.96
N GLU A 1040 53.85 2.85 63.67
CA GLU A 1040 55.15 2.53 63.04
C GLU A 1040 55.76 1.11 63.16
N ASP A 1041 56.03 0.43 62.04
CA ASP A 1041 57.28 0.58 61.24
C ASP A 1041 57.64 -0.72 60.46
N GLN A 1042 58.21 -0.51 59.27
CA GLN A 1042 59.20 -1.34 58.56
C GLN A 1042 59.01 -2.85 58.27
N SER A 1043 59.21 -3.19 56.99
CA SER A 1043 59.85 -4.44 56.57
C SER A 1043 60.74 -4.22 55.34
N PRO A 1044 61.94 -4.82 55.31
CA PRO A 1044 62.55 -5.22 54.04
C PRO A 1044 63.15 -6.64 54.05
N SER A 1045 63.27 -7.16 52.82
CA SER A 1045 64.32 -8.06 52.27
C SER A 1045 64.39 -9.52 52.77
N GLU A 1046 64.18 -10.49 51.86
CA GLU A 1046 65.20 -11.31 51.17
C GLU A 1046 65.73 -12.46 52.05
N LYS A 1047 66.01 -13.69 51.62
CA LYS A 1047 65.99 -14.46 50.36
C LYS A 1047 66.53 -15.86 50.73
N GLU A 1048 66.13 -16.88 49.96
CA GLU A 1048 66.92 -18.09 49.55
C GLU A 1048 67.41 -19.04 50.67
N SER A 1049 67.63 -20.35 50.50
CA SER A 1049 67.86 -21.30 49.39
C SER A 1049 67.36 -22.72 49.88
N GLU A 1050 67.29 -23.85 49.15
CA GLU A 1050 68.29 -24.45 48.27
C GLU A 1050 67.75 -25.75 47.56
N GLU A 1051 68.03 -25.85 46.25
CA GLU A 1051 68.36 -27.00 45.37
C GLU A 1051 67.52 -28.31 45.25
N ASN A 1052 67.05 -28.62 44.01
CA ASN A 1052 67.51 -29.77 43.22
C ASN A 1052 67.10 -29.72 41.72
N HIS A 1053 68.04 -30.09 40.84
CA HIS A 1053 68.03 -29.97 39.37
C HIS A 1053 67.23 -31.04 38.60
N LEU A 1054 66.62 -30.66 37.46
CA LEU A 1054 66.27 -31.51 36.30
C LEU A 1054 66.42 -30.73 34.96
N PRO A 1055 66.63 -31.40 33.80
CA PRO A 1055 67.60 -30.95 32.80
C PRO A 1055 67.07 -30.30 31.50
N ASP A 1056 68.04 -29.72 30.79
CA ASP A 1056 68.06 -29.08 29.48
C ASP A 1056 67.84 -29.99 28.24
N THR A 1057 67.26 -29.37 27.20
CA THR A 1057 67.55 -29.46 25.75
C THR A 1057 67.25 -30.72 24.92
N ALA A 1058 66.36 -30.57 23.92
CA ALA A 1058 66.66 -30.78 22.49
C ALA A 1058 65.60 -30.15 21.56
N THR A 1059 66.12 -29.29 20.69
CA THR A 1059 65.58 -28.55 19.54
C THR A 1059 64.88 -29.39 18.45
N SER A 1060 64.12 -28.68 17.59
CA SER A 1060 64.11 -28.83 16.12
C SER A 1060 63.11 -29.79 15.45
N LEU A 1061 61.93 -29.27 15.08
CA LEU A 1061 61.39 -29.46 13.72
C LEU A 1061 60.23 -28.50 13.37
N PHE A 1062 59.46 -28.05 14.35
CA PHE A 1062 58.20 -27.34 14.11
C PHE A 1062 58.36 -25.85 13.71
N ASN A 1063 59.27 -25.12 14.37
CA ASN A 1063 59.48 -23.68 14.10
C ASN A 1063 60.27 -23.38 12.81
N LYS A 1064 60.84 -24.40 12.14
CA LYS A 1064 61.52 -24.25 10.83
C LYS A 1064 60.59 -24.45 9.64
N ILE A 1065 59.45 -25.12 9.81
CA ILE A 1065 58.48 -25.36 8.74
C ILE A 1065 57.60 -24.12 8.53
N TRP A 1066 57.23 -23.41 9.60
CA TRP A 1066 56.39 -22.22 9.52
C TRP A 1066 57.08 -20.97 8.97
N LEU A 1067 58.38 -20.77 9.24
CA LEU A 1067 59.16 -19.70 8.61
C LEU A 1067 59.41 -19.96 7.11
N GLY A 1068 59.46 -21.22 6.66
CA GLY A 1068 59.61 -21.57 5.25
C GLY A 1068 58.35 -21.30 4.41
N VAL A 1069 57.17 -21.55 4.97
CA VAL A 1069 55.88 -21.26 4.31
C VAL A 1069 55.64 -19.75 4.18
N LEU A 1070 56.09 -18.97 5.17
CA LEU A 1070 56.00 -17.51 5.13
C LEU A 1070 56.88 -16.88 4.02
N PHE A 1071 58.07 -17.42 3.75
CA PHE A 1071 58.94 -16.93 2.67
C PHE A 1071 58.50 -17.36 1.26
N ILE A 1072 57.80 -18.50 1.13
CA ILE A 1072 57.23 -18.95 -0.17
C ILE A 1072 56.01 -18.09 -0.55
N LEU A 1073 55.16 -17.73 0.41
CA LEU A 1073 54.01 -16.85 0.20
C LEU A 1073 54.43 -15.40 -0.11
N LEU A 1074 55.46 -14.87 0.55
CA LEU A 1074 56.04 -13.56 0.23
C LEU A 1074 56.71 -13.52 -1.16
N GLY A 1075 57.26 -14.65 -1.63
CA GLY A 1075 57.79 -14.79 -2.99
C GLY A 1075 56.71 -14.76 -4.08
N PHE A 1076 55.54 -15.38 -3.84
CA PHE A 1076 54.42 -15.38 -4.78
C PHE A 1076 53.77 -13.99 -4.92
N VAL A 1077 53.66 -13.24 -3.83
CA VAL A 1077 53.10 -11.87 -3.83
C VAL A 1077 54.03 -10.87 -4.56
N MET A 1078 55.36 -11.05 -4.46
CA MET A 1078 56.32 -10.24 -5.22
C MET A 1078 56.38 -10.61 -6.71
N ALA A 1079 56.24 -11.89 -7.08
CA ALA A 1079 56.16 -12.32 -8.47
C ALA A 1079 54.85 -11.88 -9.16
N TYR A 1080 53.73 -11.87 -8.44
CA TYR A 1080 52.45 -11.40 -8.94
C TYR A 1080 52.42 -9.87 -9.16
N ARG A 1081 53.07 -9.08 -8.29
CA ARG A 1081 53.18 -7.61 -8.45
C ARG A 1081 54.18 -7.17 -9.52
N LEU A 1082 55.15 -8.00 -9.89
CA LEU A 1082 56.07 -7.71 -11.01
C LEU A 1082 55.50 -8.10 -12.39
N ASN A 1083 54.48 -8.97 -12.47
CA ASN A 1083 53.87 -9.40 -13.73
C ASN A 1083 52.73 -8.48 -14.22
N LYS A 1084 52.25 -7.51 -13.42
CA LYS A 1084 51.18 -6.56 -13.79
C LYS A 1084 51.68 -5.19 -14.26
N ARG A 1085 52.99 -5.03 -14.50
CA ARG A 1085 53.60 -3.81 -15.09
C ARG A 1085 54.04 -3.96 -16.56
N HIS A 1086 53.67 -5.06 -17.21
CA HIS A 1086 53.79 -5.20 -18.66
C HIS A 1086 52.54 -5.86 -19.23
N THR A 1087 51.52 -5.06 -19.50
CA THR A 1087 50.61 -5.18 -20.66
C THR A 1087 49.73 -3.93 -20.68
N ASN A 1088 49.59 -3.39 -21.90
CA ASN A 1088 48.90 -2.16 -22.28
C ASN A 1088 47.48 -2.01 -21.73
#